data_AF-A0A9D6TJQ8-F1
#
_entry.id   AF-A0A9D6TJQ8-F1
#
_cell.length_a   1.000
_cell.length_b   1.000
_cell.length_c   1.000
_cell.angle_alpha   90.00
_cell.angle_beta   90.00
_cell.angle_gamma   90.00
#
_symmetry.space_group_name_H-M   'P 1'
#
loop_
_entity.id
_entity.type
_entity.pdbx_description
1 polymer ?
#
loop_
_entity_poly.entity_id
_entity_poly.type
_entity_poly.pdbx_seq_one_letter_code
_entity_poly.pdbx_strand_id
1 'polypeptide(L)'
;MHTVFLGGTFGLVTATLRIVAGGALLACMLVTQTMATGKMYFPPPEAQGDWRSLVPANGAATAAEKRAVLEEAELDWDKLQEVWRFIESSGSANSFLVIRNGWIAAEWDALKRPIAIHSCTKSLTGLAMAKLFDLSDAGQLAKTIGPESFAYVYLPASWGDADPRRKLIRIKHLMTMSSGLYPWDAGSLEGMPRWDYYLTRPVETAPENVWAYNSLGVDLLSLIVENVSGQTLQDFFNQKINAAIGIAPVRWWSPEGHTAGAGGAEFTARRLARVGYLALQKGVWQGSPGSEQVIRPDRISLLTRWAPFLAGTKYSGEASPQRKGTGPSDAHRFYGQLWWTNQAGLGLGPIVAADAFYMSGWGGQLCIVVPSENLVIVRLGKGNEDRVQASSPNQEFQKKLASLVMAAVVRPGGANASTPTAFAQVRTPGQAPPAMAPGLATAQRWDVHEVAFDAADSYANPFMDVSLSATFTHQRSGARLTVDGFHDGGSKWRIRFMPTQLGTWRWTTKSTDRGLDGKTGAVECVAPTKPHLHGPLQTSGLHFVHVDGTPRYLISTRLTCQFAPPSTWPGLIALLKEGRINRVLFMMPGVDSKKDPVNTQRNLFAPGPDYTRYNVDRFRAIDAFIDTLRQADILASPYFYYDPRREILWKMTPEQDRAYIRYGMARMGAFSNVMPVLGNEIELKTTNYKDKAYDLSCNNWINEMGAYLKSRTVFGQPISVHNPCWHELAVNPSYFTLLKDWPFAAWTDFMLKQAQVGCIGAASALSDSVPQPQAVVYNERSYARHNQVLIDLRKFRQPVINEEPAYDMGSKSAYASQTPETMRPTFWTAASAGAYTMWGSKSTYVTGDPLPAMMGSLTVQYMRVHHDVMASLPFAEMEPHNEIVTPADVTLDGAAWRTNFALAQPGEAYLVYSLHGGNGTVTLASGRYAALRIDPRDGSQHELNPVDGGAVNFSMPPGDWVLTFRRLAAANSKSAAGRPWRSLPLVAAGKVDPSWAQVGWGGFSVDGGALRTETDERGMGLLLFRPEKFGDCQIRIVYQCEKPKSNAGIFVRLDDGIVAKIGEKSAPAKRDAQGKMTPDGIQKFKEASEKHLGGWYPVHHGYEVQIMDATDALHRTGAIYSLARAAPVPERPQSEWRTMIITLDGERIAVEVDGKRLSSFDAGAADNPPRKTWTEPIRELKRPTHGYIGLQNHDPGDVVWFKEISVRPLGGSQ
;
A
#
# COMPACT_ATOMS: atom_id res chain seq x y z
N MET A 1 4.93 53.43 41.59
CA MET A 1 3.62 53.84 42.16
C MET A 1 2.74 52.57 42.14
N HIS A 2 2.34 51.98 43.28
CA HIS A 2 1.39 52.46 44.32
C HIS A 2 -0.07 52.43 43.83
N THR A 3 -1.08 51.83 44.49
CA THR A 3 -1.25 50.83 45.61
C THR A 3 -2.68 50.20 45.44
N VAL A 4 -3.37 49.31 46.18
CA VAL A 4 -3.47 48.64 47.53
C VAL A 4 -4.09 47.22 47.26
N PHE A 5 -3.96 46.06 47.96
CA PHE A 5 -3.64 45.55 49.32
C PHE A 5 -4.87 45.21 50.24
N LEU A 6 -4.66 44.32 51.24
CA LEU A 6 -5.61 43.81 52.30
C LEU A 6 -6.68 42.78 51.82
N GLY A 7 -7.06 41.71 52.53
CA GLY A 7 -6.69 41.05 53.83
C GLY A 7 -7.60 39.80 54.04
N GLY A 8 -7.60 38.92 55.06
CA GLY A 8 -6.75 38.65 56.26
C GLY A 8 -7.45 37.64 57.22
N THR A 9 -7.00 36.37 57.34
CA THR A 9 -6.25 35.77 58.50
C THR A 9 -7.05 34.99 59.60
N PHE A 10 -6.44 33.89 60.11
CA PHE A 10 -6.81 32.99 61.26
C PHE A 10 -8.01 32.00 61.10
N GLY A 11 -8.11 30.88 61.82
CA GLY A 11 -7.07 30.09 62.55
C GLY A 11 -7.50 29.28 63.81
N LEU A 12 -7.19 27.96 63.86
CA LEU A 12 -7.06 27.06 65.05
C LEU A 12 -8.34 26.70 65.90
N VAL A 13 -8.49 25.59 66.67
CA VAL A 13 -7.89 24.22 66.68
C VAL A 13 -8.68 23.19 67.58
N THR A 14 -8.61 21.87 67.29
CA THR A 14 -8.94 20.61 68.09
C THR A 14 -10.23 20.49 68.95
N ALA A 15 -11.14 19.51 68.70
CA ALA A 15 -11.23 18.11 69.23
C ALA A 15 -11.92 17.96 70.62
N THR A 16 -12.58 16.86 71.06
CA THR A 16 -12.47 15.42 70.75
C THR A 16 -13.74 14.61 71.18
N LEU A 17 -14.20 13.59 70.42
CA LEU A 17 -14.63 12.27 70.96
C LEU A 17 -14.82 11.19 69.86
N ARG A 18 -14.93 9.90 70.27
CA ARG A 18 -15.16 8.69 69.45
C ARG A 18 -16.58 8.12 69.76
N ILE A 19 -17.19 7.11 69.13
CA ILE A 19 -16.71 5.96 68.31
C ILE A 19 -17.88 5.37 67.46
N VAL A 20 -17.63 4.29 66.67
CA VAL A 20 -18.59 3.52 65.80
C VAL A 20 -18.86 4.10 64.39
N ALA A 21 -18.97 3.19 63.39
CA ALA A 21 -19.50 3.39 62.03
C ALA A 21 -18.85 4.47 61.13
N GLY A 22 -17.54 4.36 60.84
CA GLY A 22 -16.86 5.20 59.84
C GLY A 22 -15.74 4.56 59.01
N GLY A 23 -15.43 3.27 59.23
CA GLY A 23 -14.26 2.58 58.67
C GLY A 23 -14.40 2.14 57.20
N ALA A 24 -14.75 3.04 56.29
CA ALA A 24 -14.85 2.76 54.85
C ALA A 24 -14.64 3.98 53.93
N LEU A 25 -14.90 5.20 54.41
CA LEU A 25 -15.19 6.35 53.52
C LEU A 25 -14.02 7.32 53.24
N LEU A 26 -12.78 6.99 53.65
CA LEU A 26 -11.59 7.81 53.34
C LEU A 26 -10.64 7.17 52.32
N ALA A 27 -11.02 6.04 51.70
CA ALA A 27 -10.25 5.36 50.66
C ALA A 27 -10.70 5.69 49.22
N CYS A 28 -11.77 6.48 49.05
CA CYS A 28 -12.47 6.65 47.76
C CYS A 28 -12.40 8.08 47.17
N MET A 29 -11.39 8.89 47.53
CA MET A 29 -11.15 10.23 46.95
C MET A 29 -9.79 10.39 46.26
N LEU A 30 -9.11 9.28 45.96
CA LEU A 30 -8.22 9.18 44.79
C LEU A 30 -8.71 8.02 43.91
N VAL A 31 -8.34 8.06 42.63
CA VAL A 31 -8.79 7.12 41.57
C VAL A 31 -10.27 7.28 41.15
N THR A 32 -10.64 8.48 40.69
CA THR A 32 -11.82 8.68 39.80
C THR A 32 -11.48 9.53 38.57
N GLN A 33 -10.36 9.23 37.91
CA GLN A 33 -10.06 9.68 36.54
C GLN A 33 -9.30 8.60 35.76
N THR A 34 -10.04 7.75 35.03
CA THR A 34 -9.75 7.31 33.64
C THR A 34 -10.76 6.26 33.17
N MET A 35 -11.67 6.67 32.28
CA MET A 35 -12.05 5.85 31.13
C MET A 35 -12.14 6.80 29.93
N ALA A 36 -10.97 7.07 29.35
CA ALA A 36 -10.81 8.03 28.27
C ALA A 36 -10.56 7.31 26.95
N THR A 37 -11.29 7.70 25.91
CA THR A 37 -10.99 7.32 24.53
C THR A 37 -9.55 7.71 24.16
N GLY A 38 -8.93 6.94 23.26
CA GLY A 38 -7.50 7.02 22.93
C GLY A 38 -6.99 8.41 22.52
N LYS A 39 -6.58 9.21 23.50
CA LYS A 39 -5.78 10.43 23.31
C LYS A 39 -4.31 10.04 23.17
N MET A 40 -3.57 10.74 22.31
CA MET A 40 -2.10 10.70 22.34
C MET A 40 -1.62 11.12 23.73
N TYR A 41 -0.97 10.21 24.44
CA TYR A 41 -0.28 10.52 25.68
C TYR A 41 1.08 11.15 25.39
N PHE A 42 1.43 12.19 26.12
CA PHE A 42 2.78 12.76 26.18
C PHE A 42 3.17 12.81 27.66
N PRO A 43 4.34 12.27 28.06
CA PRO A 43 4.74 12.30 29.45
C PRO A 43 5.06 13.74 29.91
N PRO A 44 4.79 14.07 31.18
CA PRO A 44 5.16 15.37 31.74
C PRO A 44 6.70 15.56 31.71
N PRO A 45 7.20 16.80 31.84
CA PRO A 45 8.61 17.05 32.09
C PRO A 45 9.12 16.29 33.32
N GLU A 46 10.38 15.83 33.30
CA GLU A 46 11.00 15.04 34.37
C GLU A 46 10.86 15.68 35.77
N ALA A 47 10.82 17.01 35.85
CA ALA A 47 10.66 17.76 37.10
C ALA A 47 9.20 17.82 37.62
N GLN A 48 8.23 17.31 36.86
CA GLN A 48 6.79 17.34 37.17
C GLN A 48 6.18 15.93 37.27
N GLY A 49 6.96 14.89 36.97
CA GLY A 49 6.54 13.49 36.92
C GLY A 49 7.31 12.74 35.85
N ASP A 50 6.95 11.48 35.61
CA ASP A 50 7.59 10.67 34.57
C ASP A 50 6.57 9.88 33.75
N TRP A 51 7.04 9.00 32.88
CA TRP A 51 6.20 8.19 32.00
C TRP A 51 5.26 7.27 32.78
N ARG A 52 3.98 7.24 32.37
CA ARG A 52 3.00 6.24 32.85
C ARG A 52 3.49 4.82 32.55
N SER A 53 3.54 3.97 33.58
CA SER A 53 3.99 2.58 33.47
C SER A 53 2.89 1.63 33.90
N LEU A 54 2.84 0.47 33.23
CA LEU A 54 1.96 -0.65 33.57
C LEU A 54 2.66 -1.66 34.51
N VAL A 55 3.96 -1.49 34.76
CA VAL A 55 4.82 -2.38 35.56
C VAL A 55 5.88 -1.61 36.37
N PRO A 56 6.36 -2.17 37.50
CA PRO A 56 7.51 -1.66 38.23
C PRO A 56 8.83 -1.98 37.50
N ALA A 57 9.72 -0.99 37.41
CA ALA A 57 11.04 -1.15 36.79
C ALA A 57 11.89 -2.22 37.51
N ASN A 58 12.51 -3.12 36.75
CA ASN A 58 13.27 -4.29 37.25
C ASN A 58 12.45 -5.32 38.05
N GLY A 59 11.11 -5.24 38.04
CA GLY A 59 10.23 -6.18 38.74
C GLY A 59 9.80 -7.38 37.89
N ALA A 60 9.18 -8.36 38.55
CA ALA A 60 8.34 -9.34 37.89
C ALA A 60 6.87 -8.88 37.98
N ALA A 61 6.19 -8.75 36.84
CA ALA A 61 4.79 -8.32 36.81
C ALA A 61 3.86 -9.35 37.46
N THR A 62 3.00 -8.88 38.37
CA THR A 62 1.86 -9.65 38.90
C THR A 62 0.84 -9.97 37.80
N ALA A 63 -0.07 -10.91 38.06
CA ALA A 63 -1.11 -11.26 37.09
C ALA A 63 -2.00 -10.06 36.67
N ALA A 64 -2.19 -9.07 37.55
CA ALA A 64 -2.92 -7.85 37.24
C ALA A 64 -2.12 -6.91 36.31
N GLU A 65 -0.81 -6.77 36.55
CA GLU A 65 0.08 -5.95 35.72
C GLU A 65 0.33 -6.59 34.35
N LYS A 66 0.51 -7.92 34.28
CA LYS A 66 0.55 -8.66 33.00
C LYS A 66 -0.71 -8.42 32.17
N ARG A 67 -1.88 -8.48 32.83
CA ARG A 67 -3.17 -8.19 32.20
C ARG A 67 -3.24 -6.72 31.72
N ALA A 68 -2.75 -5.76 32.50
CA ALA A 68 -2.71 -4.37 32.09
C ALA A 68 -1.78 -4.15 30.87
N VAL A 69 -0.60 -4.79 30.82
CA VAL A 69 0.30 -4.78 29.65
C VAL A 69 -0.39 -5.35 28.40
N LEU A 70 -1.21 -6.40 28.57
CA LEU A 70 -2.02 -6.99 27.50
C LEU A 70 -3.19 -6.09 27.05
N GLU A 71 -3.90 -5.44 27.97
CA GLU A 71 -5.11 -4.66 27.68
C GLU A 71 -4.84 -3.21 27.22
N GLU A 72 -3.77 -2.57 27.73
CA GLU A 72 -3.46 -1.14 27.47
C GLU A 72 -2.31 -0.94 26.47
N ALA A 73 -1.30 -1.82 26.48
CA ALA A 73 -0.17 -1.78 25.56
C ALA A 73 -0.21 -2.87 24.47
N GLU A 74 -1.24 -3.73 24.49
CA GLU A 74 -1.43 -4.84 23.52
C GLU A 74 -0.17 -5.73 23.41
N LEU A 75 0.50 -6.01 24.54
CA LEU A 75 1.77 -6.74 24.58
C LEU A 75 1.73 -7.97 25.49
N ASP A 76 2.44 -9.02 25.09
CA ASP A 76 2.63 -10.26 25.83
C ASP A 76 3.81 -10.10 26.79
N TRP A 77 3.53 -9.97 28.09
CA TRP A 77 4.56 -9.80 29.12
C TRP A 77 5.54 -10.98 29.18
N ASP A 78 5.09 -12.22 29.01
CA ASP A 78 5.96 -13.37 29.20
C ASP A 78 6.94 -13.54 28.03
N LYS A 79 6.52 -13.16 26.80
CA LYS A 79 7.46 -12.97 25.69
C LYS A 79 8.37 -11.76 25.87
N LEU A 80 7.91 -10.66 26.47
CA LEU A 80 8.80 -9.56 26.85
C LEU A 80 9.86 -9.99 27.87
N GLN A 81 9.53 -10.92 28.78
CA GLN A 81 10.50 -11.54 29.68
C GLN A 81 11.47 -12.48 28.92
N GLU A 82 11.04 -13.17 27.86
CA GLU A 82 11.97 -13.89 26.96
C GLU A 82 12.93 -12.95 26.22
N VAL A 83 12.46 -11.78 25.78
CA VAL A 83 13.33 -10.73 25.21
C VAL A 83 14.37 -10.27 26.24
N TRP A 84 13.97 -10.08 27.50
CA TRP A 84 14.90 -9.72 28.57
C TRP A 84 15.94 -10.81 28.83
N ARG A 85 15.56 -12.09 28.92
CA ARG A 85 16.51 -13.22 29.04
C ARG A 85 17.49 -13.29 27.87
N PHE A 86 17.03 -12.99 26.65
CA PHE A 86 17.91 -12.87 25.47
C PHE A 86 18.93 -11.72 25.62
N ILE A 87 18.51 -10.57 26.16
CA ILE A 87 19.42 -9.45 26.46
C ILE A 87 20.42 -9.80 27.58
N GLU A 88 19.97 -10.42 28.67
CA GLU A 88 20.84 -10.89 29.77
C GLU A 88 21.90 -11.88 29.28
N SER A 89 21.59 -12.70 28.26
CA SER A 89 22.54 -13.63 27.65
C SER A 89 23.74 -12.94 26.95
N SER A 90 23.70 -11.62 26.73
CA SER A 90 24.87 -10.85 26.28
C SER A 90 25.95 -10.69 27.37
N GLY A 91 25.62 -10.98 28.63
CA GLY A 91 26.57 -11.09 29.73
C GLY A 91 27.02 -9.75 30.33
N SER A 92 26.27 -8.66 30.13
CA SER A 92 26.59 -7.34 30.68
C SER A 92 25.40 -6.67 31.39
N ALA A 93 25.65 -5.59 32.13
CA ALA A 93 24.60 -4.77 32.72
C ALA A 93 23.88 -3.97 31.62
N ASN A 94 22.55 -4.09 31.57
CA ASN A 94 21.71 -3.57 30.49
C ASN A 94 20.58 -2.68 31.03
N SER A 95 20.13 -1.73 30.20
CA SER A 95 18.78 -1.15 30.28
C SER A 95 17.99 -1.60 29.06
N PHE A 96 16.74 -2.00 29.24
CA PHE A 96 15.79 -2.35 28.19
C PHE A 96 14.41 -1.79 28.53
N LEU A 97 13.83 -1.05 27.58
CA LEU A 97 12.60 -0.28 27.77
C LEU A 97 11.71 -0.44 26.53
N VAL A 98 10.46 -0.83 26.73
CA VAL A 98 9.45 -0.96 25.67
C VAL A 98 8.26 -0.06 25.98
N ILE A 99 7.96 0.85 25.05
CA ILE A 99 6.79 1.74 25.11
C ILE A 99 5.90 1.47 23.92
N ARG A 100 4.63 1.14 24.17
CA ARG A 100 3.59 1.02 23.12
C ARG A 100 2.32 1.71 23.60
N ASN A 101 1.59 2.34 22.67
CA ASN A 101 0.41 3.16 22.99
C ASN A 101 0.67 4.25 24.05
N GLY A 102 1.92 4.74 24.13
CA GLY A 102 2.34 5.74 25.11
C GLY A 102 2.35 5.23 26.57
N TRP A 103 2.33 3.92 26.81
CA TRP A 103 2.57 3.29 28.10
C TRP A 103 3.96 2.65 28.13
N ILE A 104 4.69 2.73 29.26
CA ILE A 104 5.78 1.76 29.51
C ILE A 104 5.14 0.39 29.75
N ALA A 105 5.43 -0.53 28.84
CA ALA A 105 4.93 -1.91 28.85
C ALA A 105 5.94 -2.87 29.51
N ALA A 106 7.23 -2.58 29.39
CA ALA A 106 8.29 -3.28 30.11
C ALA A 106 9.51 -2.39 30.34
N GLU A 107 10.15 -2.53 31.49
CA GLU A 107 11.37 -1.81 31.83
C GLU A 107 12.26 -2.61 32.79
N TRP A 108 13.51 -2.81 32.35
CA TRP A 108 14.63 -3.21 33.20
C TRP A 108 15.71 -2.14 33.03
N ASP A 109 16.27 -1.66 34.13
CA ASP A 109 17.37 -0.70 34.13
C ASP A 109 18.38 -1.07 35.21
N ALA A 110 19.42 -1.80 34.81
CA ALA A 110 20.57 -2.12 35.64
C ALA A 110 21.64 -1.01 35.62
N LEU A 111 21.55 -0.04 34.68
CA LEU A 111 22.53 1.05 34.56
C LEU A 111 22.18 2.22 35.49
N LYS A 112 20.88 2.57 35.61
CA LYS A 112 20.32 3.55 36.57
C LYS A 112 20.90 4.96 36.51
N ARG A 113 21.61 5.30 35.44
CA ARG A 113 22.26 6.60 35.22
C ARG A 113 22.42 6.90 33.72
N PRO A 114 22.64 8.16 33.32
CA PRO A 114 23.04 8.47 31.95
C PRO A 114 24.33 7.73 31.56
N ILE A 115 24.35 7.18 30.35
CA ILE A 115 25.56 6.64 29.71
C ILE A 115 25.68 7.14 28.27
N ALA A 116 26.90 7.10 27.72
CA ALA A 116 27.14 7.49 26.34
C ALA A 116 26.34 6.61 25.37
N ILE A 117 25.57 7.23 24.47
CA ILE A 117 24.81 6.49 23.43
C ILE A 117 25.60 6.24 22.15
N HIS A 118 26.90 6.56 22.15
CA HIS A 118 27.81 6.41 21.02
C HIS A 118 27.19 6.94 19.72
N SER A 119 27.19 6.18 18.61
CA SER A 119 26.72 6.69 17.31
C SER A 119 25.22 7.00 17.22
N CYS A 120 24.36 6.64 18.19
CA CYS A 120 22.99 7.15 18.26
C CYS A 120 22.95 8.69 18.35
N THR A 121 24.04 9.30 18.87
CA THR A 121 24.24 10.76 18.91
C THR A 121 24.08 11.41 17.53
N LYS A 122 24.48 10.73 16.44
CA LYS A 122 24.35 11.23 15.06
C LYS A 122 22.88 11.54 14.72
N SER A 123 21.94 10.74 15.20
CA SER A 123 20.50 10.95 15.00
C SER A 123 19.96 12.17 15.78
N LEU A 124 20.59 12.52 16.91
CA LEU A 124 20.31 13.77 17.64
C LEU A 124 20.79 14.99 16.83
N THR A 125 21.97 14.92 16.23
CA THR A 125 22.49 15.94 15.31
C THR A 125 21.58 16.10 14.08
N GLY A 126 21.00 15.00 13.58
CA GLY A 126 19.95 15.05 12.55
C GLY A 126 18.73 15.85 12.98
N LEU A 127 18.22 15.63 14.20
CA LEU A 127 17.11 16.41 14.77
C LEU A 127 17.49 17.88 15.02
N ALA A 128 18.73 18.17 15.42
CA ALA A 128 19.22 19.54 15.57
C ALA A 128 19.25 20.27 14.22
N MET A 129 19.78 19.63 13.16
CA MET A 129 19.77 20.18 11.80
C MET A 129 18.34 20.39 11.29
N ALA A 130 17.41 19.45 11.56
CA ALA A 130 15.99 19.62 11.23
C ALA A 130 15.36 20.84 11.92
N LYS A 131 15.63 21.05 13.22
CA LYS A 131 15.17 22.24 13.95
C LYS A 131 15.84 23.52 13.44
N LEU A 132 17.11 23.45 13.02
CA LEU A 132 17.82 24.59 12.40
C LEU A 132 17.18 24.97 11.05
N PHE A 133 16.80 23.99 10.23
CA PHE A 133 16.05 24.23 8.98
C PHE A 133 14.66 24.84 9.27
N ASP A 134 13.95 24.38 10.31
CA ASP A 134 12.65 24.96 10.69
C ASP A 134 12.79 26.42 11.15
N LEU A 135 13.85 26.76 11.88
CA LEU A 135 14.16 28.15 12.27
C LEU A 135 14.60 29.01 11.07
N SER A 136 15.30 28.43 10.09
CA SER A 136 15.65 29.09 8.82
C SER A 136 14.40 29.40 7.98
N ASP A 137 13.55 28.41 7.75
CA ASP A 137 12.27 28.58 7.02
C ASP A 137 11.37 29.64 7.68
N ALA A 138 11.41 29.74 9.01
CA ALA A 138 10.66 30.72 9.79
C ALA A 138 11.33 32.12 9.86
N GLY A 139 12.47 32.33 9.19
CA GLY A 139 13.20 33.61 9.20
C GLY A 139 13.86 33.96 10.54
N GLN A 140 14.06 32.99 11.43
CA GLN A 140 14.57 33.18 12.80
C GLN A 140 16.10 33.04 12.92
N LEU A 141 16.81 32.94 11.79
CA LEU A 141 18.28 32.82 11.73
C LEU A 141 18.86 33.88 10.80
N ALA A 142 20.03 34.42 11.15
CA ALA A 142 20.72 35.45 10.36
C ALA A 142 21.30 34.92 9.03
N LYS A 143 21.31 33.59 8.82
CA LYS A 143 21.67 32.92 7.57
C LYS A 143 20.59 31.87 7.26
N THR A 144 20.02 31.93 6.06
CA THR A 144 19.17 30.86 5.52
C THR A 144 20.00 29.59 5.33
N ILE A 145 19.51 28.43 5.76
CA ILE A 145 20.17 27.13 5.60
C ILE A 145 19.16 26.00 5.37
N GLY A 146 19.47 25.10 4.43
CA GLY A 146 18.70 23.89 4.15
C GLY A 146 19.56 22.74 3.65
N PRO A 147 18.99 21.56 3.37
CA PRO A 147 19.73 20.37 2.93
C PRO A 147 20.55 20.58 1.65
N GLU A 148 20.06 21.38 0.70
CA GLU A 148 20.77 21.68 -0.55
C GLU A 148 21.81 22.81 -0.42
N SER A 149 21.90 23.51 0.71
CA SER A 149 22.92 24.55 0.90
C SER A 149 24.33 23.96 0.89
N PHE A 150 25.31 24.70 0.37
CA PHE A 150 26.71 24.29 0.39
C PHE A 150 27.33 24.45 1.79
N ALA A 151 28.01 23.42 2.29
CA ALA A 151 28.53 23.37 3.65
C ALA A 151 29.59 24.44 3.94
N TYR A 152 30.39 24.83 2.94
CA TYR A 152 31.46 25.83 3.10
C TYR A 152 30.94 27.24 3.45
N VAL A 153 29.65 27.53 3.25
CA VAL A 153 29.01 28.82 3.59
C VAL A 153 28.84 29.02 5.12
N TYR A 154 28.94 27.92 5.87
CA TYR A 154 28.71 27.86 7.32
C TYR A 154 29.91 27.25 8.08
N LEU A 155 31.04 27.09 7.41
CA LEU A 155 32.33 26.66 7.96
C LEU A 155 33.37 27.77 7.75
N PRO A 156 34.55 27.75 8.41
CA PRO A 156 35.62 28.70 8.15
C PRO A 156 36.01 28.72 6.67
N ALA A 157 36.28 29.90 6.10
CA ALA A 157 36.59 30.04 4.66
C ALA A 157 37.79 29.16 4.23
N SER A 158 38.81 29.07 5.08
CA SER A 158 39.96 28.18 4.94
C SER A 158 39.59 26.71 4.71
N TRP A 159 38.44 26.24 5.20
CA TRP A 159 37.94 24.90 4.89
C TRP A 159 37.58 24.77 3.41
N GLY A 160 36.86 25.73 2.84
CA GLY A 160 36.51 25.71 1.42
C GLY A 160 37.70 25.99 0.50
N ASP A 161 38.64 26.83 0.94
CA ASP A 161 39.78 27.27 0.12
C ASP A 161 40.95 26.28 0.10
N ALA A 162 41.12 25.45 1.14
CA ALA A 162 42.17 24.41 1.18
C ALA A 162 41.94 23.25 0.17
N ASP A 163 40.71 23.03 -0.29
CA ASP A 163 40.39 22.07 -1.35
C ASP A 163 39.09 22.51 -2.06
N PRO A 164 39.16 23.08 -3.28
CA PRO A 164 37.98 23.59 -3.98
C PRO A 164 36.85 22.57 -4.17
N ARG A 165 37.15 21.26 -4.15
CA ARG A 165 36.15 20.19 -4.26
C ARG A 165 35.20 20.17 -3.06
N ARG A 166 35.64 20.65 -1.89
CA ARG A 166 34.79 20.85 -0.70
C ARG A 166 33.66 21.85 -0.94
N LYS A 167 33.83 22.80 -1.89
CA LYS A 167 32.77 23.75 -2.24
C LYS A 167 31.58 23.10 -2.95
N LEU A 168 31.72 21.85 -3.41
CA LEU A 168 30.63 21.03 -3.97
C LEU A 168 29.84 20.27 -2.88
N ILE A 169 30.32 20.23 -1.64
CA ILE A 169 29.66 19.49 -0.55
C ILE A 169 28.45 20.29 -0.07
N ARG A 170 27.26 19.70 -0.15
CA ARG A 170 26.01 20.22 0.42
C ARG A 170 25.74 19.60 1.79
N ILE A 171 24.92 20.27 2.60
CA ILE A 171 24.51 19.80 3.93
C ILE A 171 23.95 18.37 3.88
N LYS A 172 23.12 18.04 2.88
CA LYS A 172 22.55 16.70 2.71
C LYS A 172 23.63 15.62 2.60
N HIS A 173 24.73 15.86 1.89
CA HIS A 173 25.78 14.85 1.67
C HIS A 173 26.52 14.50 2.97
N LEU A 174 26.61 15.45 3.92
CA LEU A 174 27.11 15.21 5.27
C LEU A 174 26.11 14.38 6.09
N MET A 175 24.80 14.67 5.96
CA MET A 175 23.73 13.96 6.66
C MET A 175 23.50 12.53 6.13
N THR A 176 23.79 12.25 4.85
CA THR A 176 23.61 10.93 4.22
C THR A 176 24.88 10.09 4.12
N MET A 177 26.00 10.50 4.74
CA MET A 177 27.30 9.80 4.68
C MET A 177 27.87 9.65 3.25
N SER A 178 27.58 10.61 2.36
CA SER A 178 27.93 10.57 0.93
C SER A 178 28.66 11.82 0.45
N SER A 179 29.45 12.45 1.34
CA SER A 179 30.16 13.72 1.08
C SER A 179 31.46 13.59 0.29
N GLY A 180 31.98 12.38 0.10
CA GLY A 180 33.28 12.15 -0.53
C GLY A 180 34.50 12.57 0.31
N LEU A 181 34.29 13.06 1.53
CA LEU A 181 35.35 13.32 2.50
C LEU A 181 35.99 12.01 2.98
N TYR A 182 37.27 12.10 3.38
CA TYR A 182 38.07 10.96 3.86
C TYR A 182 37.29 10.06 4.84
N PRO A 183 37.12 8.76 4.52
CA PRO A 183 36.06 7.92 5.10
C PRO A 183 36.41 7.30 6.46
N TRP A 184 37.62 7.54 7.00
CA TRP A 184 38.13 6.80 8.14
C TRP A 184 38.10 7.63 9.43
N ASP A 185 37.46 7.08 10.46
CA ASP A 185 37.39 7.65 11.81
C ASP A 185 38.71 7.44 12.57
N ALA A 186 39.72 8.22 12.19
CA ALA A 186 40.93 8.33 12.98
C ALA A 186 40.61 8.90 14.37
N GLY A 187 40.96 8.15 15.41
CA GLY A 187 41.41 8.77 16.66
C GLY A 187 42.63 9.66 16.35
N SER A 188 42.74 10.80 17.03
CA SER A 188 43.70 11.88 16.75
C SER A 188 45.11 11.37 16.41
N LEU A 189 45.44 11.36 15.13
CA LEU A 189 46.81 11.13 14.67
C LEU A 189 47.65 12.36 15.00
N GLU A 190 48.90 12.11 15.42
CA GLU A 190 50.00 13.10 15.41
C GLU A 190 49.78 14.34 16.32
N GLY A 191 48.93 14.25 17.34
CA GLY A 191 48.79 15.27 18.38
C GLY A 191 48.07 16.56 17.96
N MET A 192 47.45 16.56 16.77
CA MET A 192 46.65 17.68 16.26
C MET A 192 45.31 17.81 17.01
N PRO A 193 44.80 19.03 17.29
CA PRO A 193 43.44 19.23 17.82
C PRO A 193 42.38 18.56 16.93
N ARG A 194 41.32 18.03 17.55
CA ARG A 194 40.25 17.28 16.87
C ARG A 194 39.63 18.08 15.72
N TRP A 195 39.35 19.36 15.96
CA TRP A 195 38.64 20.18 14.98
C TRP A 195 39.54 20.58 13.81
N ASP A 196 40.80 20.94 14.08
CA ASP A 196 41.80 21.19 13.03
C ASP A 196 42.07 19.93 12.19
N TYR A 197 42.12 18.75 12.84
CA TYR A 197 42.25 17.48 12.15
C TYR A 197 41.08 17.22 11.18
N TYR A 198 39.84 17.48 11.59
CA TYR A 198 38.67 17.33 10.71
C TYR A 198 38.57 18.40 9.63
N LEU A 199 38.94 19.65 9.93
CA LEU A 199 38.98 20.74 8.94
C LEU A 199 40.09 20.53 7.88
N THR A 200 41.08 19.67 8.14
CA THR A 200 42.19 19.37 7.20
C THR A 200 42.04 18.06 6.40
N ARG A 201 41.02 17.22 6.62
CA ARG A 201 40.91 15.95 5.86
C ARG A 201 40.53 16.16 4.37
N PRO A 202 41.18 15.46 3.43
CA PRO A 202 40.96 15.66 2.00
C PRO A 202 39.61 15.12 1.53
N VAL A 203 39.17 15.59 0.35
CA VAL A 203 38.13 14.93 -0.44
C VAL A 203 38.77 13.77 -1.23
N GLU A 204 38.28 12.55 -1.08
CA GLU A 204 38.72 11.38 -1.86
C GLU A 204 37.92 11.23 -3.17
N THR A 205 36.61 11.42 -3.12
CA THR A 205 35.72 11.33 -4.29
C THR A 205 34.83 12.56 -4.40
N ALA A 206 34.21 12.78 -5.57
CA ALA A 206 33.06 13.67 -5.61
C ALA A 206 31.96 13.19 -4.63
N PRO A 207 31.12 14.09 -4.10
CA PRO A 207 29.93 13.70 -3.35
C PRO A 207 29.01 12.79 -4.18
N GLU A 208 28.16 12.02 -3.50
CA GLU A 208 27.19 11.08 -4.08
C GLU A 208 27.80 9.90 -4.89
N ASN A 209 29.12 9.84 -5.12
CA ASN A 209 29.80 8.69 -5.72
C ASN A 209 30.01 7.51 -4.74
N VAL A 210 30.31 7.79 -3.47
CA VAL A 210 30.65 6.78 -2.45
C VAL A 210 29.89 7.06 -1.16
N TRP A 211 29.34 5.99 -0.58
CA TRP A 211 28.78 5.98 0.77
C TRP A 211 29.80 5.43 1.76
N ALA A 212 30.09 6.22 2.79
CA ALA A 212 31.10 5.93 3.79
C ALA A 212 30.63 6.43 5.16
N TYR A 213 30.15 5.51 6.00
CA TYR A 213 29.79 5.80 7.37
C TYR A 213 31.02 6.35 8.14
N ASN A 214 30.98 7.64 8.49
CA ASN A 214 32.03 8.31 9.24
C ASN A 214 31.45 9.25 10.31
N SER A 215 32.32 9.74 11.17
CA SER A 215 32.02 10.71 12.23
C SER A 215 32.36 12.14 11.81
N LEU A 216 33.43 12.32 11.01
CA LEU A 216 33.90 13.62 10.54
C LEU A 216 32.79 14.47 9.91
N GLY A 217 31.99 13.88 9.01
CA GLY A 217 30.92 14.60 8.33
C GLY A 217 29.82 15.11 9.29
N VAL A 218 29.60 14.42 10.41
CA VAL A 218 28.61 14.80 11.43
C VAL A 218 29.18 15.79 12.44
N ASP A 219 30.47 15.71 12.73
CA ASP A 219 31.16 16.73 13.53
C ASP A 219 31.24 18.07 12.78
N LEU A 220 31.42 18.09 11.45
CA LEU A 220 31.24 19.30 10.66
C LEU A 220 29.82 19.88 10.75
N LEU A 221 28.77 19.05 10.81
CA LEU A 221 27.40 19.54 11.04
C LEU A 221 27.22 20.20 12.41
N SER A 222 27.98 19.78 13.44
CA SER A 222 27.98 20.42 14.75
C SER A 222 28.49 21.86 14.67
N LEU A 223 29.64 22.09 14.02
CA LEU A 223 30.17 23.43 13.77
C LEU A 223 29.21 24.29 12.93
N ILE A 224 28.43 23.69 12.04
CA ILE A 224 27.42 24.38 11.23
C ILE A 224 26.21 24.81 12.07
N VAL A 225 25.76 24.01 13.04
CA VAL A 225 24.75 24.45 14.04
C VAL A 225 25.30 25.63 14.85
N GLU A 226 26.56 25.57 15.27
CA GLU A 226 27.20 26.63 16.06
C GLU A 226 27.35 27.95 15.28
N ASN A 227 27.93 27.89 14.07
CA ASN A 227 28.17 29.05 13.19
C ASN A 227 26.91 29.70 12.60
N VAL A 228 25.73 29.08 12.77
CA VAL A 228 24.44 29.62 12.30
C VAL A 228 23.54 30.04 13.47
N SER A 229 23.55 29.31 14.59
CA SER A 229 22.68 29.59 15.75
C SER A 229 23.33 30.39 16.88
N GLY A 230 24.67 30.51 16.89
CA GLY A 230 25.43 31.14 17.97
C GLY A 230 25.45 30.32 19.27
N GLN A 231 25.08 29.04 19.23
CA GLN A 231 25.03 28.12 20.38
C GLN A 231 25.71 26.81 20.01
N THR A 232 26.45 26.20 20.94
CA THR A 232 27.00 24.85 20.74
C THR A 232 25.86 23.87 20.41
N LEU A 233 26.15 22.78 19.68
CA LEU A 233 25.13 21.77 19.38
C LEU A 233 24.48 21.19 20.65
N GLN A 234 25.24 21.03 21.74
CA GLN A 234 24.69 20.64 23.05
C GLN A 234 23.62 21.62 23.51
N ASP A 235 23.96 22.91 23.54
CA ASP A 235 23.11 23.94 24.17
C ASP A 235 21.90 24.27 23.28
N PHE A 236 22.09 24.26 21.95
CA PHE A 236 21.02 24.33 20.97
C PHE A 236 20.04 23.16 21.12
N PHE A 237 20.52 21.92 21.22
CA PHE A 237 19.67 20.74 21.40
C PHE A 237 18.96 20.75 22.77
N ASN A 238 19.66 21.17 23.82
CA ASN A 238 19.09 21.32 25.16
C ASN A 238 17.98 22.38 25.19
N GLN A 239 18.20 23.55 24.60
CA GLN A 239 17.25 24.67 24.57
C GLN A 239 16.07 24.43 23.61
N LYS A 240 16.31 23.93 22.40
CA LYS A 240 15.32 23.87 21.31
C LYS A 240 14.57 22.54 21.18
N ILE A 241 15.04 21.47 21.83
CA ILE A 241 14.44 20.13 21.72
C ILE A 241 14.20 19.51 23.10
N ASN A 242 15.23 19.31 23.94
CA ASN A 242 15.07 18.64 25.24
C ASN A 242 14.07 19.34 26.17
N ALA A 243 14.16 20.67 26.28
CA ALA A 243 13.22 21.47 27.07
C ALA A 243 11.75 21.24 26.65
N ALA A 244 11.48 21.21 25.33
CA ALA A 244 10.14 20.99 24.79
C ALA A 244 9.61 19.57 25.06
N ILE A 245 10.47 18.53 24.93
CA ILE A 245 10.10 17.14 25.25
C ILE A 245 10.26 16.76 26.74
N GLY A 246 10.55 17.76 27.59
CA GLY A 246 10.57 17.65 29.04
C GLY A 246 11.77 16.87 29.61
N ILE A 247 12.88 16.79 28.87
CA ILE A 247 14.16 16.21 29.33
C ILE A 247 14.99 17.30 30.00
N ALA A 248 15.50 17.08 31.22
CA ALA A 248 16.46 18.00 31.83
C ALA A 248 17.82 17.94 31.10
N PRO A 249 18.59 19.05 31.02
CA PRO A 249 19.76 19.18 30.16
C PRO A 249 20.70 17.97 30.17
N VAL A 250 20.99 17.44 28.99
CA VAL A 250 21.89 16.29 28.82
C VAL A 250 23.32 16.77 28.64
N ARG A 251 24.26 15.99 29.16
CA ARG A 251 25.69 16.18 28.95
C ARG A 251 26.09 15.64 27.59
N TRP A 252 26.87 16.40 26.85
CA TRP A 252 27.42 16.02 25.55
C TRP A 252 28.91 16.32 25.53
N TRP A 253 29.73 15.35 25.13
CA TRP A 253 31.17 15.53 25.05
C TRP A 253 31.52 16.67 24.07
N SER A 254 32.15 17.72 24.59
CA SER A 254 32.54 18.92 23.85
C SER A 254 34.06 19.16 23.95
N PRO A 255 34.88 18.39 23.21
CA PRO A 255 36.33 18.57 23.18
C PRO A 255 36.69 19.92 22.56
N GLU A 256 37.72 20.58 23.09
CA GLU A 256 38.24 21.87 22.58
C GLU A 256 37.20 23.01 22.55
N GLY A 257 36.06 22.86 23.25
CA GLY A 257 34.97 23.85 23.34
C GLY A 257 33.75 23.52 22.48
N HIS A 258 33.93 22.85 21.33
CA HIS A 258 32.85 22.50 20.42
C HIS A 258 32.27 21.11 20.71
N THR A 259 30.97 20.93 20.54
CA THR A 259 30.27 19.66 20.79
C THR A 259 30.55 18.61 19.69
N ALA A 260 30.84 17.36 20.05
CA ALA A 260 31.02 16.27 19.09
C ALA A 260 29.67 15.72 18.58
N GLY A 261 29.18 16.23 17.45
CA GLY A 261 27.93 15.78 16.80
C GLY A 261 27.91 14.30 16.41
N ALA A 262 29.07 13.66 16.30
CA ALA A 262 29.18 12.25 15.89
C ALA A 262 29.01 11.23 17.03
N GLY A 263 29.13 11.64 18.29
CA GLY A 263 29.18 10.72 19.44
C GLY A 263 29.40 11.44 20.77
N GLY A 264 28.98 10.81 21.88
CA GLY A 264 29.29 11.29 23.23
C GLY A 264 28.18 12.08 23.93
N ALA A 265 26.93 12.01 23.46
CA ALA A 265 25.77 12.40 24.25
C ALA A 265 25.44 11.34 25.33
N GLU A 266 25.10 11.78 26.55
CA GLU A 266 24.78 10.90 27.68
C GLU A 266 23.26 10.87 27.98
N PHE A 267 22.64 9.68 27.89
CA PHE A 267 21.19 9.50 28.06
C PHE A 267 20.87 8.29 28.95
N THR A 268 19.70 8.34 29.61
CA THR A 268 19.02 7.16 30.21
C THR A 268 18.07 6.53 29.18
N ALA A 269 17.60 5.31 29.44
CA ALA A 269 16.64 4.65 28.53
C ALA A 269 15.36 5.47 28.33
N ARG A 270 14.76 5.98 29.42
CA ARG A 270 13.57 6.87 29.38
C ARG A 270 13.82 8.16 28.59
N ARG A 271 14.99 8.79 28.74
CA ARG A 271 15.35 10.00 27.96
C ARG A 271 15.47 9.70 26.47
N LEU A 272 16.14 8.60 26.09
CA LEU A 272 16.30 8.25 24.68
C LEU A 272 14.94 7.87 24.05
N ALA A 273 14.07 7.20 24.83
CA ALA A 273 12.72 6.89 24.41
C ALA A 273 11.85 8.16 24.18
N ARG A 274 12.01 9.23 24.97
CA ARG A 274 11.34 10.53 24.69
C ARG A 274 11.73 11.08 23.32
N VAL A 275 13.00 10.94 22.90
CA VAL A 275 13.47 11.36 21.56
C VAL A 275 12.90 10.45 20.45
N GLY A 276 12.91 9.12 20.66
CA GLY A 276 12.27 8.17 19.73
C GLY A 276 10.77 8.42 19.58
N TYR A 277 10.10 8.77 20.68
CA TYR A 277 8.68 9.09 20.70
C TYR A 277 8.36 10.45 20.05
N LEU A 278 9.26 11.45 20.14
CA LEU A 278 9.12 12.69 19.35
C LEU A 278 9.12 12.38 17.85
N ALA A 279 10.01 11.49 17.37
CA ALA A 279 10.03 11.06 15.98
C ALA A 279 8.78 10.24 15.60
N LEU A 280 8.32 9.35 16.48
CA LEU A 280 7.07 8.60 16.33
C LEU A 280 5.86 9.54 16.15
N GLN A 281 5.73 10.54 17.03
CA GLN A 281 4.68 11.56 16.98
C GLN A 281 4.99 12.71 16.00
N LYS A 282 5.87 12.46 15.01
CA LYS A 282 6.15 13.36 13.86
C LYS A 282 6.53 14.78 14.27
N GLY A 283 7.28 14.89 15.37
CA GLY A 283 7.83 16.14 15.89
C GLY A 283 6.86 16.99 16.73
N VAL A 284 5.69 16.46 17.09
CA VAL A 284 4.72 17.10 17.99
C VAL A 284 5.01 16.72 19.45
N TRP A 285 4.82 17.66 20.39
CA TRP A 285 4.77 17.37 21.82
C TRP A 285 3.62 18.10 22.52
N GLN A 286 2.96 17.40 23.45
CA GLN A 286 1.68 17.76 24.10
C GLN A 286 0.47 17.83 23.14
N GLY A 287 -0.75 17.53 23.63
CA GLY A 287 -1.88 17.11 22.77
C GLY A 287 -3.25 17.77 23.05
N SER A 288 -3.28 18.96 23.64
CA SER A 288 -4.47 19.75 24.01
C SER A 288 -4.02 21.24 24.12
N PRO A 289 -4.91 22.26 24.16
CA PRO A 289 -4.53 23.64 23.79
C PRO A 289 -3.29 24.14 24.55
N GLY A 290 -2.19 24.33 23.80
CA GLY A 290 -0.82 24.43 24.32
C GLY A 290 0.22 23.56 23.58
N SER A 291 -0.21 22.60 22.74
CA SER A 291 0.65 21.76 21.89
C SER A 291 1.75 22.52 21.11
N GLU A 292 3.01 22.07 21.22
CA GLU A 292 4.13 22.60 20.44
C GLU A 292 4.50 21.65 19.27
N GLN A 293 4.66 22.20 18.07
CA GLN A 293 5.33 21.52 16.95
C GLN A 293 6.85 21.74 17.12
N VAL A 294 7.50 20.85 17.84
CA VAL A 294 8.95 20.96 18.17
C VAL A 294 9.79 20.89 16.90
N ILE A 295 9.50 19.97 15.98
CA ILE A 295 10.14 19.85 14.65
C ILE A 295 9.04 19.54 13.63
N ARG A 296 9.11 20.07 12.41
CA ARG A 296 8.05 19.85 11.39
C ARG A 296 7.96 18.38 10.92
N PRO A 297 6.77 17.86 10.60
CA PRO A 297 6.57 16.47 10.16
C PRO A 297 7.34 16.10 8.89
N ASP A 298 7.52 17.05 7.96
CA ASP A 298 8.28 16.82 6.74
C ASP A 298 9.79 16.70 7.01
N ARG A 299 10.33 17.43 8.00
CA ARG A 299 11.72 17.29 8.44
C ARG A 299 11.97 15.96 9.14
N ILE A 300 11.06 15.51 10.03
CA ILE A 300 11.13 14.17 10.61
C ILE A 300 11.10 13.09 9.50
N SER A 301 10.22 13.24 8.51
CA SER A 301 10.12 12.31 7.37
C SER A 301 11.36 12.30 6.48
N LEU A 302 12.09 13.43 6.40
CA LEU A 302 13.37 13.55 5.67
C LEU A 302 14.51 12.83 6.42
N LEU A 303 14.49 12.84 7.75
CA LEU A 303 15.46 12.11 8.58
C LEU A 303 15.27 10.59 8.49
N THR A 304 14.03 10.12 8.64
CA THR A 304 13.74 8.71 8.93
C THR A 304 13.40 7.84 7.72
N ARG A 305 13.38 8.40 6.50
CA ARG A 305 13.23 7.64 5.25
C ARG A 305 14.59 7.38 4.58
N TRP A 306 14.71 6.26 3.86
CA TRP A 306 15.89 5.98 3.05
C TRP A 306 16.05 7.06 1.96
N ALA A 307 17.26 7.58 1.78
CA ALA A 307 17.56 8.60 0.78
C ALA A 307 17.79 7.96 -0.60
N PRO A 308 16.89 8.08 -1.60
CA PRO A 308 16.91 7.21 -2.78
C PRO A 308 18.15 7.38 -3.67
N PHE A 309 18.77 8.57 -3.69
CA PHE A 309 20.00 8.83 -4.44
C PHE A 309 21.19 7.97 -3.97
N LEU A 310 21.15 7.44 -2.75
CA LEU A 310 22.16 6.49 -2.26
C LEU A 310 22.18 5.17 -3.05
N ALA A 311 21.14 4.87 -3.84
CA ALA A 311 21.16 3.77 -4.81
C ALA A 311 22.27 3.91 -5.88
N GLY A 312 22.72 5.14 -6.17
CA GLY A 312 23.84 5.41 -7.09
C GLY A 312 25.23 5.34 -6.44
N THR A 313 25.30 5.38 -5.09
CA THR A 313 26.58 5.32 -4.38
C THR A 313 27.18 3.91 -4.38
N LYS A 314 28.51 3.81 -4.46
CA LYS A 314 29.23 2.58 -4.13
C LYS A 314 29.54 2.51 -2.65
N TYR A 315 29.63 1.31 -2.07
CA TYR A 315 30.14 1.19 -0.70
C TYR A 315 31.65 1.49 -0.67
N SER A 316 32.11 2.25 0.32
CA SER A 316 33.53 2.55 0.53
C SER A 316 34.45 1.32 0.43
N GLY A 317 34.06 0.19 1.02
CA GLY A 317 34.84 -1.06 0.98
C GLY A 317 34.82 -1.82 -0.35
N GLU A 318 33.96 -1.43 -1.29
CA GLU A 318 33.98 -1.87 -2.70
C GLU A 318 34.84 -0.94 -3.55
N ALA A 319 34.77 0.37 -3.29
CA ALA A 319 35.52 1.40 -4.01
C ALA A 319 37.02 1.44 -3.64
N SER A 320 37.37 1.11 -2.39
CA SER A 320 38.76 0.97 -1.93
C SER A 320 38.87 -0.20 -0.93
N PRO A 321 39.31 -1.39 -1.37
CA PRO A 321 39.41 -2.56 -0.50
C PRO A 321 40.32 -2.38 0.73
N GLN A 322 41.31 -1.47 0.66
CA GLN A 322 42.17 -1.11 1.80
C GLN A 322 41.57 -0.04 2.74
N ARG A 323 40.45 0.60 2.40
CA ARG A 323 39.85 1.73 3.15
C ARG A 323 38.35 1.52 3.40
N LYS A 324 38.01 0.39 4.05
CA LYS A 324 36.63 0.03 4.38
C LYS A 324 36.08 0.93 5.49
N GLY A 325 34.89 1.52 5.27
CA GLY A 325 34.10 2.14 6.33
C GLY A 325 33.58 1.11 7.36
N THR A 326 32.99 1.59 8.45
CA THR A 326 32.63 0.76 9.63
C THR A 326 31.22 0.16 9.59
N GLY A 327 30.58 0.06 8.41
CA GLY A 327 29.19 -0.38 8.26
C GLY A 327 29.03 -1.73 7.52
N PRO A 328 27.81 -2.28 7.47
CA PRO A 328 27.43 -3.29 6.47
C PRO A 328 27.67 -2.77 5.04
N SER A 329 28.08 -3.64 4.11
CA SER A 329 28.36 -3.26 2.72
C SER A 329 27.12 -2.74 1.97
N ASP A 330 25.94 -3.22 2.35
CA ASP A 330 24.65 -2.83 1.79
C ASP A 330 23.95 -1.69 2.55
N ALA A 331 24.59 -1.10 3.58
CA ALA A 331 24.02 -0.06 4.43
C ALA A 331 23.51 1.18 3.67
N HIS A 332 24.12 1.51 2.52
CA HIS A 332 23.66 2.56 1.61
C HIS A 332 22.20 2.37 1.13
N ARG A 333 21.64 1.16 1.24
CA ARG A 333 20.27 0.79 0.84
C ARG A 333 19.22 0.96 1.94
N PHE A 334 19.64 1.26 3.18
CA PHE A 334 18.75 1.41 4.34
C PHE A 334 19.21 2.52 5.31
N TYR A 335 19.86 3.56 4.79
CA TYR A 335 20.25 4.76 5.54
C TYR A 335 19.45 6.00 5.11
N GLY A 336 18.97 6.77 6.09
CA GLY A 336 18.31 8.06 5.87
C GLY A 336 19.27 9.23 6.06
N GLN A 337 18.77 10.35 6.61
CA GLN A 337 19.62 11.47 7.00
C GLN A 337 19.96 11.35 8.49
N LEU A 338 21.11 10.75 8.79
CA LEU A 338 21.63 10.41 10.13
C LEU A 338 20.77 9.44 10.97
N TRP A 339 19.87 8.71 10.33
CA TRP A 339 19.08 7.61 10.94
C TRP A 339 19.19 6.35 10.08
N TRP A 340 19.04 5.18 10.71
CA TRP A 340 18.90 3.90 10.00
C TRP A 340 17.43 3.59 9.75
N THR A 341 17.11 2.85 8.69
CA THR A 341 15.74 2.48 8.32
C THR A 341 15.58 0.97 8.15
N ASN A 342 14.34 0.48 8.15
CA ASN A 342 14.01 -0.89 7.77
C ASN A 342 13.51 -0.99 6.31
N GLN A 343 14.09 -0.18 5.41
CA GLN A 343 13.74 -0.18 3.99
C GLN A 343 13.76 -1.60 3.42
N ALA A 344 12.62 -2.07 2.90
CA ALA A 344 12.42 -3.43 2.39
C ALA A 344 12.86 -4.57 3.34
N GLY A 345 12.84 -4.35 4.66
CA GLY A 345 13.26 -5.33 5.66
C GLY A 345 14.79 -5.50 5.80
N LEU A 346 15.61 -4.70 5.12
CA LEU A 346 17.07 -4.88 5.09
C LEU A 346 17.74 -4.55 6.44
N GLY A 347 17.23 -3.55 7.16
CA GLY A 347 17.84 -3.06 8.40
C GLY A 347 17.62 -3.98 9.60
N LEU A 348 16.36 -4.30 9.89
CA LEU A 348 15.88 -5.02 11.09
C LEU A 348 15.15 -6.35 10.76
N GLY A 349 15.08 -6.74 9.49
CA GLY A 349 14.44 -7.96 9.04
C GLY A 349 12.98 -7.76 8.58
N PRO A 350 12.42 -8.69 7.79
CA PRO A 350 11.08 -8.59 7.19
C PRO A 350 9.93 -8.81 8.19
N ILE A 351 10.21 -9.30 9.40
CA ILE A 351 9.21 -9.45 10.48
C ILE A 351 8.87 -8.07 11.10
N VAL A 352 9.84 -7.17 11.11
CA VAL A 352 9.66 -5.78 11.55
C VAL A 352 9.08 -4.99 10.37
N ALA A 353 8.13 -4.09 10.63
CA ALA A 353 7.49 -3.32 9.57
C ALA A 353 8.49 -2.44 8.80
N ALA A 354 8.24 -2.23 7.51
CA ALA A 354 9.16 -1.50 6.63
C ALA A 354 9.20 0.01 6.89
N ASP A 355 8.24 0.55 7.64
CA ASP A 355 8.21 1.95 8.09
C ASP A 355 9.03 2.18 9.38
N ALA A 356 9.62 1.13 9.96
CA ALA A 356 10.47 1.23 11.13
C ALA A 356 11.80 1.95 10.83
N PHE A 357 12.26 2.74 11.79
CA PHE A 357 13.52 3.47 11.75
C PHE A 357 14.20 3.45 13.12
N TYR A 358 15.52 3.59 13.14
CA TYR A 358 16.28 3.39 14.37
C TYR A 358 17.58 4.18 14.47
N MET A 359 17.95 4.45 15.72
CA MET A 359 19.30 4.86 16.11
C MET A 359 20.11 3.60 16.47
N SER A 360 21.38 3.54 16.07
CA SER A 360 22.29 2.43 16.37
C SER A 360 23.67 2.95 16.74
N GLY A 361 24.22 2.45 17.85
CA GLY A 361 25.49 2.87 18.44
C GLY A 361 26.31 1.70 18.97
N TRP A 362 27.64 1.85 18.92
CA TRP A 362 28.60 0.90 19.49
C TRP A 362 28.32 0.63 20.98
N GLY A 363 28.60 -0.59 21.45
CA GLY A 363 28.08 -1.10 22.72
C GLY A 363 26.64 -1.61 22.64
N GLY A 364 26.08 -1.69 21.43
CA GLY A 364 24.69 -2.09 21.17
C GLY A 364 23.68 -1.10 21.76
N GLN A 365 23.95 0.20 21.63
CA GLN A 365 23.02 1.27 21.98
C GLN A 365 21.96 1.36 20.88
N LEU A 366 20.68 1.29 21.25
CA LEU A 366 19.57 1.18 20.31
C LEU A 366 18.36 2.01 20.75
N CYS A 367 17.74 2.67 19.77
CA CYS A 367 16.40 3.22 19.87
C CYS A 367 15.67 2.94 18.56
N ILE A 368 14.80 1.93 18.56
CA ILE A 368 13.99 1.51 17.40
C ILE A 368 12.59 2.10 17.56
N VAL A 369 12.04 2.62 16.48
CA VAL A 369 10.67 3.14 16.39
C VAL A 369 9.94 2.40 15.27
N VAL A 370 8.74 1.91 15.56
CA VAL A 370 7.86 1.23 14.59
C VAL A 370 6.53 2.00 14.53
N PRO A 371 6.36 2.94 13.57
CA PRO A 371 5.21 3.85 13.56
C PRO A 371 3.86 3.16 13.38
N SER A 372 3.81 2.19 12.47
CA SER A 372 2.66 1.30 12.23
C SER A 372 2.15 0.56 13.47
N GLU A 373 3.02 0.30 14.46
CA GLU A 373 2.70 -0.41 15.70
C GLU A 373 2.67 0.51 16.93
N ASN A 374 2.82 1.83 16.75
CA ASN A 374 2.85 2.85 17.82
C ASN A 374 3.86 2.53 18.95
N LEU A 375 5.03 2.02 18.54
CA LEU A 375 5.99 1.30 19.39
C LEU A 375 7.37 1.97 19.36
N VAL A 376 7.99 2.10 20.55
CA VAL A 376 9.38 2.53 20.77
C VAL A 376 10.08 1.48 21.63
N ILE A 377 11.26 1.05 21.20
CA ILE A 377 12.11 0.06 21.87
C ILE A 377 13.48 0.69 22.11
N VAL A 378 13.93 0.74 23.37
CA VAL A 378 15.27 1.23 23.73
C VAL A 378 16.06 0.15 24.42
N ARG A 379 17.32 -0.04 24.01
CA ARG A 379 18.31 -0.89 24.70
C ARG A 379 19.61 -0.12 24.86
N LEU A 380 20.17 -0.13 26.08
CA LEU A 380 21.47 0.45 26.41
C LEU A 380 22.33 -0.64 27.07
N GLY A 381 23.54 -0.89 26.56
CA GLY A 381 24.51 -1.85 27.10
C GLY A 381 25.72 -1.14 27.74
N LYS A 382 26.53 -1.89 28.49
CA LYS A 382 27.70 -1.35 29.21
C LYS A 382 28.96 -1.15 28.33
N GLY A 383 28.79 -0.71 27.08
CA GLY A 383 29.88 -0.24 26.20
C GLY A 383 31.01 -1.24 25.97
N ASN A 384 32.10 -1.10 26.75
CA ASN A 384 33.32 -1.93 26.65
C ASN A 384 33.21 -3.31 27.31
N GLU A 385 32.15 -3.58 28.07
CA GLU A 385 31.98 -4.84 28.82
C GLU A 385 30.90 -5.76 28.20
N ASP A 386 30.36 -5.42 27.03
CA ASP A 386 29.23 -6.12 26.41
C ASP A 386 29.68 -7.05 25.27
N ARG A 387 29.28 -8.34 25.30
CA ARG A 387 29.72 -9.35 24.30
C ARG A 387 29.17 -9.13 22.88
N VAL A 388 28.33 -8.11 22.68
CA VAL A 388 27.86 -7.65 21.37
C VAL A 388 29.00 -7.00 20.54
N GLN A 389 30.19 -6.83 21.13
CA GLN A 389 31.40 -6.39 20.42
C GLN A 389 32.00 -7.44 19.46
N ALA A 390 31.47 -7.48 18.23
CA ALA A 390 32.23 -7.94 17.06
C ALA A 390 31.72 -7.24 15.78
N SER A 391 32.57 -7.20 14.75
CA SER A 391 32.21 -6.73 13.40
C SER A 391 31.26 -7.73 12.71
N SER A 392 30.11 -7.25 12.23
CA SER A 392 28.95 -7.99 11.71
C SER A 392 27.84 -8.34 12.73
N PRO A 393 28.06 -9.07 13.86
CA PRO A 393 26.98 -9.50 14.78
C PRO A 393 26.03 -8.43 15.32
N ASN A 394 26.42 -7.15 15.34
CA ASN A 394 25.52 -6.05 15.70
C ASN A 394 24.19 -6.07 14.91
N GLN A 395 24.21 -6.32 13.60
CA GLN A 395 22.99 -6.28 12.80
C GLN A 395 22.08 -7.48 13.08
N GLU A 396 22.64 -8.68 13.27
CA GLU A 396 21.86 -9.88 13.60
C GLU A 396 21.28 -9.82 15.02
N PHE A 397 22.01 -9.25 15.98
CA PHE A 397 21.45 -8.94 17.30
C PHE A 397 20.28 -7.95 17.20
N GLN A 398 20.41 -6.90 16.38
CA GLN A 398 19.35 -5.90 16.15
C GLN A 398 18.10 -6.52 15.49
N LYS A 399 18.28 -7.30 14.42
CA LYS A 399 17.21 -8.08 13.76
C LYS A 399 16.52 -9.02 14.73
N LYS A 400 17.28 -9.78 15.53
CA LYS A 400 16.74 -10.76 16.49
C LYS A 400 15.99 -10.08 17.64
N LEU A 401 16.56 -9.03 18.25
CA LEU A 401 15.93 -8.25 19.31
C LEU A 401 14.58 -7.67 18.84
N ALA A 402 14.58 -6.99 17.69
CA ALA A 402 13.37 -6.40 17.13
C ALA A 402 12.32 -7.45 16.78
N SER A 403 12.72 -8.58 16.18
CA SER A 403 11.81 -9.70 15.86
C SER A 403 11.20 -10.36 17.10
N LEU A 404 11.95 -10.46 18.21
CA LEU A 404 11.43 -10.98 19.48
C LEU A 404 10.41 -10.03 20.12
N VAL A 405 10.65 -8.71 20.09
CA VAL A 405 9.63 -7.73 20.55
C VAL A 405 8.40 -7.74 19.65
N MET A 406 8.57 -7.88 18.33
CA MET A 406 7.45 -8.04 17.40
C MET A 406 6.64 -9.33 17.64
N ALA A 407 7.26 -10.41 18.13
CA ALA A 407 6.54 -11.62 18.55
C ALA A 407 5.73 -11.43 19.85
N ALA A 408 6.07 -10.40 20.65
CA ALA A 408 5.31 -10.00 21.83
C ALA A 408 4.10 -9.10 21.50
N VAL A 409 4.01 -8.53 20.29
CA VAL A 409 2.85 -7.72 19.86
C VAL A 409 1.61 -8.61 19.73
N VAL A 410 0.64 -8.40 20.63
CA VAL A 410 -0.65 -9.11 20.58
C VAL A 410 -1.58 -8.31 19.69
N ARG A 411 -1.72 -8.77 18.44
CA ARG A 411 -2.71 -8.23 17.51
C ARG A 411 -4.11 -8.71 17.92
N PRO A 412 -5.12 -7.82 18.04
CA PRO A 412 -6.51 -8.22 18.34
C PRO A 412 -7.02 -9.28 17.36
N GLY A 413 -7.09 -10.52 17.82
CA GLY A 413 -7.27 -11.71 16.97
C GLY A 413 -6.35 -12.90 17.32
N GLY A 414 -5.30 -12.70 18.13
CA GLY A 414 -4.41 -13.76 18.59
C GLY A 414 -4.50 -14.06 20.10
N ALA A 415 -5.13 -15.19 20.46
CA ALA A 415 -5.12 -15.85 21.78
C ALA A 415 -5.67 -15.08 23.01
N ASN A 416 -6.79 -15.59 23.55
CA ASN A 416 -7.23 -15.52 24.96
C ASN A 416 -7.08 -14.20 25.75
N ALA A 417 -8.01 -13.26 25.52
CA ALA A 417 -8.41 -12.28 26.53
C ALA A 417 -9.93 -12.26 26.69
N SER A 418 -10.44 -12.43 27.92
CA SER A 418 -11.87 -12.40 28.23
C SER A 418 -12.41 -10.98 28.22
N THR A 419 -13.42 -10.69 27.40
CA THR A 419 -14.03 -9.36 27.30
C THR A 419 -14.57 -8.85 28.64
N PRO A 420 -14.20 -7.65 29.11
CA PRO A 420 -14.83 -7.02 30.27
C PRO A 420 -16.33 -6.81 30.02
N THR A 421 -17.17 -7.21 30.99
CA THR A 421 -18.62 -7.18 30.85
C THR A 421 -19.15 -5.75 30.90
N ALA A 422 -19.52 -5.19 29.74
CA ALA A 422 -20.26 -3.93 29.70
C ALA A 422 -21.66 -4.15 30.30
N PHE A 423 -21.92 -3.58 31.48
CA PHE A 423 -23.22 -3.67 32.15
C PHE A 423 -24.32 -3.01 31.32
N ALA A 424 -25.17 -3.83 30.70
CA ALA A 424 -26.39 -3.36 30.08
C ALA A 424 -27.40 -2.93 31.17
N GLN A 425 -27.48 -1.63 31.45
CA GLN A 425 -28.57 -1.10 32.26
C GLN A 425 -29.90 -1.35 31.54
N VAL A 426 -30.82 -2.03 32.23
CA VAL A 426 -32.17 -2.29 31.76
C VAL A 426 -32.91 -0.96 31.58
N ARG A 427 -33.21 -0.60 30.33
CA ARG A 427 -34.18 0.46 30.05
C ARG A 427 -35.59 -0.11 30.15
N THR A 428 -36.38 0.41 31.06
CA THR A 428 -37.82 0.17 31.14
C THR A 428 -38.52 0.63 29.85
N PRO A 429 -39.49 -0.12 29.30
CA PRO A 429 -40.26 0.31 28.15
C PRO A 429 -41.32 1.33 28.58
N GLY A 430 -41.25 2.58 28.08
CA GLY A 430 -42.24 3.58 28.49
C GLY A 430 -41.96 5.05 28.20
N GLN A 431 -41.30 5.42 27.09
CA GLN A 431 -41.35 6.79 26.57
C GLN A 431 -41.08 6.82 25.06
N ALA A 432 -41.81 7.64 24.31
CA ALA A 432 -41.59 7.81 22.88
C ALA A 432 -40.23 8.49 22.61
N PRO A 433 -39.54 8.17 21.51
CA PRO A 433 -38.27 8.83 21.19
C PRO A 433 -38.48 10.35 21.03
N PRO A 434 -37.64 11.21 21.64
CA PRO A 434 -37.58 12.61 21.22
C PRO A 434 -37.17 12.66 19.75
N ALA A 435 -37.72 13.62 19.01
CA ALA A 435 -37.52 13.72 17.56
C ALA A 435 -36.02 13.76 17.19
N MET A 436 -35.64 13.04 16.12
CA MET A 436 -34.23 12.97 15.71
C MET A 436 -33.69 14.36 15.37
N ALA A 437 -32.49 14.66 15.86
CA ALA A 437 -31.64 15.66 15.20
C ALA A 437 -31.36 15.22 13.75
N PRO A 438 -31.20 16.16 12.79
CA PRO A 438 -31.07 15.83 11.38
C PRO A 438 -29.91 14.85 11.12
N GLY A 439 -30.15 13.90 10.20
CA GLY A 439 -29.33 12.71 10.03
C GLY A 439 -27.87 12.98 9.65
N LEU A 440 -26.97 12.20 10.24
CA LEU A 440 -25.56 12.15 9.86
C LEU A 440 -25.42 11.73 8.39
N ALA A 441 -24.67 12.50 7.59
CA ALA A 441 -24.39 12.15 6.20
C ALA A 441 -23.57 10.84 6.14
N THR A 442 -23.82 10.02 5.13
CA THR A 442 -23.15 8.72 4.94
C THR A 442 -22.38 8.73 3.62
N ALA A 443 -21.17 8.17 3.61
CA ALA A 443 -20.36 7.94 2.42
C ALA A 443 -19.77 6.52 2.45
N GLN A 444 -19.62 5.89 1.29
CA GLN A 444 -18.91 4.60 1.20
C GLN A 444 -17.40 4.83 1.28
N ARG A 445 -16.67 3.89 1.87
CA ARG A 445 -15.19 3.89 1.86
C ARG A 445 -14.72 3.99 0.41
N TRP A 446 -13.78 4.91 0.17
CA TRP A 446 -13.24 5.24 -1.14
C TRP A 446 -14.18 5.89 -2.16
N ASP A 447 -15.41 6.28 -1.78
CA ASP A 447 -16.29 7.10 -2.62
C ASP A 447 -16.11 8.59 -2.31
N VAL A 448 -16.60 9.48 -3.18
CA VAL A 448 -16.49 10.93 -2.97
C VAL A 448 -17.60 11.43 -2.05
N HIS A 449 -17.21 12.02 -0.92
CA HIS A 449 -18.05 12.88 -0.10
C HIS A 449 -17.73 14.35 -0.43
N GLU A 450 -18.73 15.10 -0.91
CA GLU A 450 -18.59 16.53 -1.20
C GLU A 450 -19.42 17.37 -0.23
N VAL A 451 -18.86 18.48 0.24
CA VAL A 451 -19.54 19.49 1.05
C VAL A 451 -19.43 20.83 0.35
N ALA A 452 -20.54 21.57 0.27
CA ALA A 452 -20.61 22.89 -0.34
C ALA A 452 -20.86 23.99 0.71
N PHE A 453 -20.33 25.18 0.43
CA PHE A 453 -20.37 26.36 1.28
C PHE A 453 -20.61 27.63 0.44
N ASP A 454 -20.97 28.72 1.11
CA ASP A 454 -21.04 30.06 0.53
C ASP A 454 -20.03 30.98 1.23
N ALA A 455 -19.24 31.71 0.45
CA ALA A 455 -18.43 32.80 0.96
C ALA A 455 -19.33 33.93 1.47
N ALA A 456 -18.92 34.58 2.57
CA ALA A 456 -19.68 35.69 3.15
C ALA A 456 -19.39 37.02 2.45
N ASP A 457 -18.23 37.14 1.82
CA ASP A 457 -17.75 38.36 1.17
C ASP A 457 -17.45 38.14 -0.33
N SER A 458 -17.37 39.22 -1.10
CA SER A 458 -17.08 39.19 -2.54
C SER A 458 -15.63 39.58 -2.82
N TYR A 459 -14.90 38.74 -3.57
CA TYR A 459 -13.46 38.90 -3.81
C TYR A 459 -13.15 39.30 -5.26
N ALA A 460 -12.07 40.07 -5.43
CA ALA A 460 -11.63 40.51 -6.75
C ALA A 460 -11.16 39.32 -7.59
N ASN A 461 -10.39 38.39 -7.00
CA ASN A 461 -10.08 37.08 -7.53
C ASN A 461 -10.23 35.98 -6.45
N PRO A 462 -11.38 35.30 -6.34
CA PRO A 462 -11.60 34.28 -5.31
C PRO A 462 -10.65 33.07 -5.41
N PHE A 463 -10.01 32.81 -6.56
CA PHE A 463 -9.08 31.70 -6.71
C PHE A 463 -7.71 31.94 -6.03
N MET A 464 -7.36 33.21 -5.75
CA MET A 464 -6.10 33.60 -5.12
C MET A 464 -6.30 34.30 -3.77
N ASP A 465 -7.31 35.16 -3.67
CA ASP A 465 -7.59 35.99 -2.48
C ASP A 465 -8.09 35.14 -1.29
N VAL A 466 -8.68 33.98 -1.58
CA VAL A 466 -9.32 33.11 -0.58
C VAL A 466 -8.62 31.76 -0.50
N SER A 467 -8.32 31.35 0.73
CA SER A 467 -7.91 29.99 1.04
C SER A 467 -9.09 29.22 1.65
N LEU A 468 -9.27 27.96 1.28
CA LEU A 468 -10.14 27.02 1.99
C LEU A 468 -9.41 25.68 2.17
N SER A 469 -9.60 25.06 3.32
CA SER A 469 -9.20 23.69 3.62
C SER A 469 -10.14 23.09 4.67
N ALA A 470 -10.15 21.76 4.82
CA ALA A 470 -10.74 21.10 5.98
C ALA A 470 -9.90 19.94 6.47
N THR A 471 -9.78 19.81 7.79
CA THR A 471 -9.15 18.65 8.44
C THR A 471 -10.22 17.67 8.88
N PHE A 472 -10.31 16.53 8.20
CA PHE A 472 -11.12 15.38 8.56
C PHE A 472 -10.36 14.51 9.58
N THR A 473 -10.98 14.22 10.72
CA THR A 473 -10.45 13.38 11.80
C THR A 473 -11.37 12.18 12.02
N HIS A 474 -10.85 10.96 11.91
CA HIS A 474 -11.62 9.76 12.21
C HIS A 474 -11.83 9.60 13.73
N GLN A 475 -13.08 9.44 14.17
CA GLN A 475 -13.45 9.51 15.59
C GLN A 475 -12.88 8.36 16.43
N ARG A 476 -12.63 7.18 15.84
CA ARG A 476 -12.07 6.03 16.58
C ARG A 476 -10.54 5.98 16.58
N SER A 477 -9.90 6.16 15.42
CA SER A 477 -8.43 6.00 15.29
C SER A 477 -7.65 7.30 15.47
N GLY A 478 -8.33 8.46 15.51
CA GLY A 478 -7.69 9.77 15.54
C GLY A 478 -6.96 10.15 14.23
N ALA A 479 -6.99 9.30 13.20
CA ALA A 479 -6.36 9.56 11.91
C ALA A 479 -6.87 10.87 11.29
N ARG A 480 -5.94 11.71 10.80
CA ARG A 480 -6.25 13.02 10.22
C ARG A 480 -5.84 13.10 8.76
N LEU A 481 -6.72 13.65 7.93
CA LEU A 481 -6.47 14.00 6.53
C LEU A 481 -6.92 15.45 6.33
N THR A 482 -6.06 16.29 5.75
CA THR A 482 -6.41 17.69 5.43
C THR A 482 -6.49 17.82 3.92
N VAL A 483 -7.63 18.31 3.43
CA VAL A 483 -7.91 18.55 2.01
C VAL A 483 -8.04 20.04 1.75
N ASP A 484 -7.59 20.48 0.57
CA ASP A 484 -7.87 21.81 0.04
C ASP A 484 -9.34 21.91 -0.41
N GLY A 485 -9.93 23.08 -0.24
CA GLY A 485 -11.20 23.45 -0.85
C GLY A 485 -10.99 24.29 -2.12
N PHE A 486 -12.03 24.40 -2.93
CA PHE A 486 -11.99 25.10 -4.22
C PHE A 486 -13.23 25.98 -4.44
N HIS A 487 -13.04 27.09 -5.17
CA HIS A 487 -14.13 27.92 -5.67
C HIS A 487 -14.87 27.22 -6.81
N ASP A 488 -16.20 27.34 -6.83
CA ASP A 488 -17.07 26.74 -7.85
C ASP A 488 -18.05 27.78 -8.43
N GLY A 489 -17.60 29.03 -8.56
CA GLY A 489 -18.36 30.11 -9.21
C GLY A 489 -19.33 30.85 -8.28
N GLY A 490 -19.54 32.15 -8.53
CA GLY A 490 -20.36 33.00 -7.67
C GLY A 490 -19.82 33.03 -6.23
N SER A 491 -20.70 32.85 -5.25
CA SER A 491 -20.36 32.67 -3.84
C SER A 491 -19.87 31.26 -3.48
N LYS A 492 -20.01 30.27 -4.37
CA LYS A 492 -19.91 28.85 -4.01
C LYS A 492 -18.48 28.37 -3.85
N TRP A 493 -18.27 27.62 -2.76
CA TRP A 493 -17.05 26.88 -2.47
C TRP A 493 -17.39 25.42 -2.16
N ARG A 494 -16.45 24.52 -2.43
CA ARG A 494 -16.60 23.08 -2.19
C ARG A 494 -15.37 22.48 -1.57
N ILE A 495 -15.56 21.38 -0.86
CA ILE A 495 -14.52 20.50 -0.36
C ILE A 495 -14.92 19.06 -0.73
N ARG A 496 -13.99 18.31 -1.32
CA ARG A 496 -14.15 16.87 -1.59
C ARG A 496 -13.25 16.06 -0.68
N PHE A 497 -13.79 14.97 -0.14
CA PHE A 497 -13.12 14.06 0.76
C PHE A 497 -13.46 12.61 0.40
N MET A 498 -12.47 11.73 0.50
CA MET A 498 -12.63 10.30 0.25
C MET A 498 -12.30 9.54 1.55
N PRO A 499 -13.29 9.00 2.28
CA PRO A 499 -13.03 8.36 3.57
C PRO A 499 -12.30 7.03 3.38
N THR A 500 -11.20 6.85 4.10
CA THR A 500 -10.30 5.69 3.97
C THR A 500 -10.48 4.62 5.06
N GLN A 501 -11.19 4.95 6.14
CA GLN A 501 -11.43 4.06 7.29
C GLN A 501 -12.92 4.07 7.67
N LEU A 502 -13.46 2.90 8.02
CA LEU A 502 -14.86 2.74 8.42
C LEU A 502 -15.13 3.37 9.79
N GLY A 503 -16.27 4.05 9.92
CA GLY A 503 -16.66 4.80 11.12
C GLY A 503 -16.84 6.31 10.87
N THR A 504 -17.24 7.03 11.92
CA THR A 504 -17.50 8.48 11.85
C THR A 504 -16.24 9.30 11.65
N TRP A 505 -16.17 10.09 10.58
CA TRP A 505 -15.21 11.17 10.40
C TRP A 505 -15.84 12.51 10.79
N ARG A 506 -15.15 13.32 11.57
CA ARG A 506 -15.54 14.71 11.90
C ARG A 506 -14.60 15.68 11.24
N TRP A 507 -15.12 16.80 10.73
CA TRP A 507 -14.30 17.78 10.02
C TRP A 507 -14.51 19.19 10.54
N THR A 508 -13.49 20.02 10.33
CA THR A 508 -13.50 21.47 10.61
C THR A 508 -12.79 22.18 9.47
N THR A 509 -13.39 23.24 8.93
CA THR A 509 -12.78 24.08 7.90
C THR A 509 -11.80 25.10 8.49
N LYS A 510 -10.84 25.53 7.67
CA LYS A 510 -10.05 26.74 7.88
C LYS A 510 -10.03 27.58 6.61
N SER A 511 -10.30 28.87 6.72
CA SER A 511 -10.37 29.80 5.59
C SER A 511 -9.92 31.23 5.95
N THR A 512 -9.70 32.06 4.92
CA THR A 512 -9.62 33.52 5.05
C THR A 512 -10.98 34.22 4.92
N ASP A 513 -12.04 33.54 4.45
CA ASP A 513 -13.42 34.06 4.40
C ASP A 513 -14.23 33.61 5.63
N ARG A 514 -14.93 34.53 6.29
CA ARG A 514 -15.73 34.29 7.52
C ARG A 514 -16.98 33.40 7.29
N GLY A 515 -17.49 33.35 6.06
CA GLY A 515 -18.56 32.44 5.61
C GLY A 515 -18.06 31.01 5.35
N LEU A 516 -16.75 30.82 5.18
CA LEU A 516 -16.11 29.53 4.96
C LEU A 516 -15.31 29.00 6.17
N ASP A 517 -14.83 29.88 7.05
CA ASP A 517 -14.00 29.51 8.21
C ASP A 517 -14.80 28.88 9.37
N GLY A 518 -14.14 28.03 10.16
CA GLY A 518 -14.66 27.45 11.40
C GLY A 518 -15.90 26.56 11.26
N LYS A 519 -16.29 26.16 10.05
CA LYS A 519 -17.47 25.31 9.81
C LYS A 519 -17.14 23.87 10.19
N THR A 520 -18.09 23.21 10.84
CA THR A 520 -17.91 21.83 11.31
C THR A 520 -19.00 20.90 10.79
N GLY A 521 -18.64 19.64 10.57
CA GLY A 521 -19.60 18.60 10.26
C GLY A 521 -19.03 17.21 10.50
N ALA A 522 -19.76 16.19 10.04
CA ALA A 522 -19.36 14.80 10.13
C ALA A 522 -19.94 13.97 8.99
N VAL A 523 -19.29 12.85 8.69
CA VAL A 523 -19.74 11.83 7.73
C VAL A 523 -19.44 10.43 8.28
N GLU A 524 -20.40 9.53 8.17
CA GLU A 524 -20.22 8.11 8.51
C GLU A 524 -19.64 7.36 7.32
N CYS A 525 -18.47 6.74 7.50
CA CYS A 525 -17.87 5.89 6.47
C CYS A 525 -18.37 4.44 6.61
N VAL A 526 -19.17 3.99 5.64
CA VAL A 526 -19.67 2.60 5.56
C VAL A 526 -18.88 1.78 4.54
N ALA A 527 -19.10 0.45 4.54
CA ALA A 527 -18.44 -0.45 3.61
C ALA A 527 -18.76 -0.10 2.15
N PRO A 528 -17.83 -0.32 1.20
CA PRO A 528 -18.10 -0.15 -0.22
C PRO A 528 -19.08 -1.24 -0.69
N THR A 529 -20.06 -0.84 -1.51
CA THR A 529 -21.02 -1.75 -2.15
C THR A 529 -21.04 -1.61 -3.68
N LYS A 530 -20.41 -0.57 -4.21
CA LYS A 530 -20.21 -0.37 -5.66
C LYS A 530 -18.93 -1.11 -6.09
N PRO A 531 -18.95 -1.96 -7.15
CA PRO A 531 -17.79 -2.76 -7.52
C PRO A 531 -16.50 -1.95 -7.77
N HIS A 532 -16.59 -0.77 -8.41
CA HIS A 532 -15.45 0.09 -8.73
C HIS A 532 -14.80 0.80 -7.52
N LEU A 533 -15.25 0.52 -6.28
CA LEU A 533 -14.67 1.09 -5.06
C LEU A 533 -13.59 0.15 -4.49
N HIS A 534 -12.52 -0.01 -5.25
CA HIS A 534 -11.26 -0.62 -4.81
C HIS A 534 -10.34 0.37 -4.08
N GLY A 535 -10.66 1.66 -4.15
CA GLY A 535 -9.80 2.77 -3.74
C GLY A 535 -8.63 3.04 -4.70
N PRO A 536 -7.75 4.00 -4.36
CA PRO A 536 -6.58 4.33 -5.16
C PRO A 536 -5.77 3.12 -5.57
N LEU A 537 -5.30 3.15 -6.81
CA LEU A 537 -4.21 2.29 -7.26
C LEU A 537 -2.92 2.71 -6.53
N GLN A 538 -2.03 1.76 -6.25
CA GLN A 538 -0.71 1.95 -5.67
C GLN A 538 0.30 1.10 -6.43
N THR A 539 1.59 1.40 -6.25
CA THR A 539 2.68 0.61 -6.80
C THR A 539 3.11 -0.46 -5.79
N SER A 540 3.33 -1.67 -6.29
CA SER A 540 3.85 -2.81 -5.53
C SER A 540 5.01 -3.41 -6.31
N GLY A 541 6.24 -3.11 -5.86
CA GLY A 541 7.45 -3.39 -6.65
C GLY A 541 7.40 -2.72 -8.03
N LEU A 542 7.41 -3.53 -9.08
CA LEU A 542 7.35 -3.10 -10.49
C LEU A 542 5.94 -3.17 -11.10
N HIS A 543 4.91 -3.41 -10.27
CA HIS A 543 3.52 -3.64 -10.69
C HIS A 543 2.54 -2.75 -9.94
N PHE A 544 1.24 -2.87 -10.24
CA PHE A 544 0.16 -2.07 -9.65
C PHE A 544 -0.88 -2.93 -8.91
N VAL A 545 -1.36 -2.40 -7.78
CA VAL A 545 -2.37 -3.03 -6.90
C VAL A 545 -3.29 -1.95 -6.32
N HIS A 546 -4.57 -2.21 -6.12
CA HIS A 546 -5.45 -1.29 -5.40
C HIS A 546 -5.25 -1.40 -3.88
N VAL A 547 -5.64 -0.36 -3.12
CA VAL A 547 -5.57 -0.37 -1.64
C VAL A 547 -6.45 -1.42 -0.95
N ASP A 548 -7.34 -2.11 -1.68
CA ASP A 548 -8.07 -3.28 -1.19
C ASP A 548 -7.31 -4.61 -1.36
N GLY A 549 -6.17 -4.61 -2.07
CA GLY A 549 -5.35 -5.77 -2.40
C GLY A 549 -5.51 -6.29 -3.84
N THR A 550 -6.45 -5.77 -4.63
CA THR A 550 -6.72 -6.24 -6.00
C THR A 550 -5.58 -5.90 -6.97
N PRO A 551 -4.87 -6.86 -7.58
CA PRO A 551 -3.83 -6.59 -8.57
C PRO A 551 -4.42 -6.01 -9.86
N ARG A 552 -3.67 -5.15 -10.58
CA ARG A 552 -4.13 -4.52 -11.82
C ARG A 552 -3.11 -4.62 -12.95
N TYR A 553 -3.44 -5.35 -14.02
CA TYR A 553 -2.73 -5.25 -15.28
C TYR A 553 -3.27 -4.05 -16.09
N LEU A 554 -2.42 -3.09 -16.45
CA LEU A 554 -2.87 -1.84 -17.10
C LEU A 554 -2.86 -1.95 -18.63
N ILE A 555 -4.01 -1.65 -19.24
CA ILE A 555 -4.12 -1.30 -20.67
C ILE A 555 -4.56 0.17 -20.75
N SER A 556 -3.73 0.99 -21.40
CA SER A 556 -3.92 2.45 -21.47
C SER A 556 -4.41 2.90 -22.85
N THR A 557 -5.15 4.02 -22.90
CA THR A 557 -5.35 4.83 -24.11
C THR A 557 -5.36 6.33 -23.83
N ARG A 558 -5.08 7.18 -24.84
CA ARG A 558 -5.07 8.65 -24.72
C ARG A 558 -6.25 9.25 -25.49
N LEU A 559 -6.97 10.20 -24.88
CA LEU A 559 -8.20 10.80 -25.43
C LEU A 559 -8.25 12.32 -25.16
N THR A 560 -9.00 13.06 -25.98
CA THR A 560 -9.24 14.53 -25.80
C THR A 560 -10.74 14.90 -25.76
N CYS A 561 -11.61 13.90 -25.49
CA CYS A 561 -13.07 14.05 -25.47
C CYS A 561 -13.67 14.47 -24.12
N GLN A 562 -12.87 14.89 -23.13
CA GLN A 562 -13.33 15.33 -21.80
C GLN A 562 -14.19 16.60 -21.82
N PHE A 563 -14.23 17.31 -22.95
CA PHE A 563 -15.11 18.46 -23.20
C PHE A 563 -16.21 18.18 -24.24
N ALA A 564 -16.32 16.95 -24.73
CA ALA A 564 -17.44 16.54 -25.58
C ALA A 564 -18.74 16.49 -24.76
N PRO A 565 -19.93 16.60 -25.39
CA PRO A 565 -21.20 16.43 -24.70
C PRO A 565 -21.26 15.05 -23.99
N PRO A 566 -21.74 14.96 -22.74
CA PRO A 566 -21.77 13.70 -21.99
C PRO A 566 -22.51 12.54 -22.67
N SER A 567 -23.38 12.82 -23.65
CA SER A 567 -24.04 11.83 -24.50
C SER A 567 -23.09 11.04 -25.42
N THR A 568 -21.86 11.51 -25.65
CA THR A 568 -20.84 10.78 -26.42
C THR A 568 -20.15 9.67 -25.61
N TRP A 569 -20.05 9.85 -24.29
CA TRP A 569 -19.26 8.98 -23.44
C TRP A 569 -19.79 7.53 -23.29
N PRO A 570 -21.10 7.22 -23.26
CA PRO A 570 -21.58 5.85 -23.06
C PRO A 570 -21.11 4.84 -24.13
N GLY A 571 -21.12 5.22 -25.42
CA GLY A 571 -20.65 4.36 -26.50
C GLY A 571 -19.13 4.16 -26.46
N LEU A 572 -18.38 5.22 -26.14
CA LEU A 572 -16.95 5.16 -25.87
C LEU A 572 -16.63 4.23 -24.70
N ILE A 573 -17.28 4.38 -23.55
CA ILE A 573 -17.09 3.53 -22.36
C ILE A 573 -17.38 2.05 -22.68
N ALA A 574 -18.37 1.76 -23.52
CA ALA A 574 -18.63 0.40 -23.98
C ALA A 574 -17.45 -0.18 -24.78
N LEU A 575 -16.90 0.58 -25.75
CA LEU A 575 -15.73 0.17 -26.53
C LEU A 575 -14.47 0.01 -25.65
N LEU A 576 -14.25 0.92 -24.69
CA LEU A 576 -13.13 0.81 -23.75
C LEU A 576 -13.19 -0.50 -22.96
N LYS A 577 -14.38 -0.88 -22.46
CA LYS A 577 -14.61 -2.16 -21.79
C LYS A 577 -14.44 -3.36 -22.70
N GLU A 578 -14.88 -3.26 -23.96
CA GLU A 578 -14.73 -4.32 -24.97
C GLU A 578 -13.26 -4.63 -25.29
N GLY A 579 -12.42 -3.58 -25.38
CA GLY A 579 -10.97 -3.67 -25.58
C GLY A 579 -10.16 -3.86 -24.29
N ARG A 580 -10.82 -4.08 -23.14
CA ARG A 580 -10.20 -4.17 -21.80
C ARG A 580 -9.37 -2.96 -21.37
N ILE A 581 -9.59 -1.80 -22.00
CA ILE A 581 -8.88 -0.56 -21.71
C ILE A 581 -9.34 -0.04 -20.36
N ASN A 582 -8.43 -0.06 -19.38
CA ASN A 582 -8.72 0.23 -17.98
C ASN A 582 -7.98 1.46 -17.44
N ARG A 583 -7.23 2.18 -18.29
CA ARG A 583 -6.72 3.53 -18.02
C ARG A 583 -6.89 4.47 -19.21
N VAL A 584 -7.47 5.65 -18.97
CA VAL A 584 -7.58 6.74 -19.93
C VAL A 584 -6.68 7.90 -19.50
N LEU A 585 -5.84 8.37 -20.40
CA LEU A 585 -4.99 9.55 -20.23
C LEU A 585 -5.59 10.71 -21.05
N PHE A 586 -5.64 11.91 -20.48
CA PHE A 586 -6.20 13.08 -21.15
C PHE A 586 -5.56 14.37 -20.64
N MET A 587 -5.52 15.38 -21.52
CA MET A 587 -4.91 16.67 -21.22
C MET A 587 -5.95 17.59 -20.57
N MET A 588 -5.68 18.04 -19.34
CA MET A 588 -6.49 19.06 -18.65
C MET A 588 -6.77 20.30 -19.52
N PRO A 589 -5.78 20.89 -20.24
CA PRO A 589 -6.02 22.01 -21.16
C PRO A 589 -6.66 21.63 -22.51
N GLY A 590 -6.87 20.34 -22.77
CA GLY A 590 -7.16 19.84 -24.11
C GLY A 590 -6.00 20.01 -25.10
N VAL A 591 -6.29 19.77 -26.38
CA VAL A 591 -5.34 19.93 -27.50
C VAL A 591 -5.78 21.14 -28.33
N ASP A 592 -5.10 22.27 -28.17
CA ASP A 592 -5.32 23.44 -29.04
C ASP A 592 -5.07 23.05 -30.50
N SER A 593 -6.14 23.09 -31.31
CA SER A 593 -6.11 22.68 -32.71
C SER A 593 -6.74 23.74 -33.61
N LYS A 594 -6.15 23.94 -34.80
CA LYS A 594 -6.71 24.85 -35.83
C LYS A 594 -8.10 24.44 -36.35
N LYS A 595 -8.65 23.30 -35.90
CA LYS A 595 -9.96 22.78 -36.28
C LYS A 595 -11.01 22.92 -35.19
N ASP A 596 -10.60 23.22 -33.96
CA ASP A 596 -11.48 23.38 -32.80
C ASP A 596 -11.02 24.56 -31.93
N PRO A 597 -11.53 25.79 -32.18
CA PRO A 597 -11.22 26.97 -31.36
C PRO A 597 -11.92 26.95 -29.99
N VAL A 598 -12.79 25.96 -29.72
CA VAL A 598 -13.52 25.79 -28.46
C VAL A 598 -12.73 24.90 -27.50
N ASN A 599 -11.92 23.96 -27.99
CA ASN A 599 -11.03 23.11 -27.19
C ASN A 599 -9.58 23.63 -27.23
N THR A 600 -9.34 24.77 -26.56
CA THR A 600 -8.01 25.41 -26.48
C THR A 600 -7.62 25.68 -25.04
N GLN A 601 -6.31 25.78 -24.79
CA GLN A 601 -5.75 25.94 -23.44
C GLN A 601 -6.22 27.23 -22.75
N ARG A 602 -6.45 28.28 -23.55
CA ARG A 602 -7.03 29.55 -23.11
C ARG A 602 -8.35 29.36 -22.37
N ASN A 603 -9.15 28.39 -22.80
CA ASN A 603 -10.50 28.19 -22.29
C ASN A 603 -10.54 27.52 -20.90
N LEU A 604 -9.41 27.05 -20.34
CA LEU A 604 -9.31 26.71 -18.91
C LEU A 604 -9.31 27.96 -18.00
N PHE A 605 -9.05 29.14 -18.55
CA PHE A 605 -8.87 30.39 -17.81
C PHE A 605 -9.96 31.41 -18.13
N ALA A 606 -9.97 32.53 -17.43
CA ALA A 606 -10.76 33.69 -17.83
C ALA A 606 -10.19 34.32 -19.13
N PRO A 607 -11.02 35.00 -19.96
CA PRO A 607 -10.54 35.66 -21.17
C PRO A 607 -9.46 36.72 -20.87
N GLY A 608 -8.30 36.58 -21.51
CA GLY A 608 -7.15 37.49 -21.36
C GLY A 608 -5.88 36.76 -20.89
N PRO A 609 -4.87 37.50 -20.41
CA PRO A 609 -3.64 36.94 -19.85
C PRO A 609 -3.73 36.61 -18.35
N ASP A 610 -4.94 36.52 -17.77
CA ASP A 610 -5.14 36.24 -16.35
C ASP A 610 -5.13 34.73 -16.05
N TYR A 611 -3.94 34.18 -15.84
CA TYR A 611 -3.74 32.77 -15.50
C TYR A 611 -4.05 32.45 -14.03
N THR A 612 -4.61 33.40 -13.29
CA THR A 612 -5.05 33.25 -11.90
C THR A 612 -6.56 33.11 -11.74
N ARG A 613 -7.33 33.08 -12.84
CA ARG A 613 -8.77 32.81 -12.84
C ARG A 613 -9.11 31.60 -13.69
N TYR A 614 -9.90 30.67 -13.16
CA TYR A 614 -10.24 29.43 -13.83
C TYR A 614 -11.67 29.42 -14.39
N ASN A 615 -11.85 28.81 -15.56
CA ASN A 615 -13.15 28.53 -16.15
C ASN A 615 -13.81 27.35 -15.42
N VAL A 616 -14.62 27.67 -14.42
CA VAL A 616 -15.28 26.68 -13.53
C VAL A 616 -16.02 25.59 -14.32
N ASP A 617 -16.72 25.94 -15.38
CA ASP A 617 -17.54 24.97 -16.14
C ASP A 617 -16.69 23.97 -16.95
N ARG A 618 -15.46 24.34 -17.35
CA ARG A 618 -14.50 23.38 -17.91
C ARG A 618 -13.99 22.41 -16.86
N PHE A 619 -13.71 22.87 -15.65
CA PHE A 619 -13.33 21.97 -14.55
C PHE A 619 -14.50 21.08 -14.11
N ARG A 620 -15.76 21.54 -14.20
CA ARG A 620 -16.96 20.70 -13.99
C ARG A 620 -17.12 19.63 -15.07
N ALA A 621 -16.82 19.93 -16.34
CA ALA A 621 -16.81 18.93 -17.41
C ALA A 621 -15.73 17.84 -17.16
N ILE A 622 -14.53 18.26 -16.73
CA ILE A 622 -13.45 17.34 -16.33
C ILE A 622 -13.87 16.49 -15.12
N ASP A 623 -14.47 17.08 -14.08
CA ASP A 623 -15.00 16.35 -12.92
C ASP A 623 -15.97 15.23 -13.37
N ALA A 624 -16.91 15.56 -14.26
CA ALA A 624 -17.90 14.62 -14.77
C ALA A 624 -17.29 13.52 -15.66
N PHE A 625 -16.26 13.82 -16.45
CA PHE A 625 -15.53 12.83 -17.24
C PHE A 625 -14.75 11.86 -16.34
N ILE A 626 -14.05 12.36 -15.33
CA ILE A 626 -13.33 11.54 -14.34
C ILE A 626 -14.29 10.61 -13.59
N ASP A 627 -15.45 11.11 -13.16
CA ASP A 627 -16.44 10.29 -12.46
C ASP A 627 -17.13 9.28 -13.40
N THR A 628 -17.35 9.62 -14.67
CA THR A 628 -17.85 8.67 -15.68
C THR A 628 -16.87 7.50 -15.90
N LEU A 629 -15.57 7.79 -15.98
CA LEU A 629 -14.52 6.75 -16.01
C LEU A 629 -14.51 5.95 -14.69
N ARG A 630 -14.68 6.61 -13.54
CA ARG A 630 -14.69 5.96 -12.22
C ARG A 630 -15.84 4.97 -12.08
N GLN A 631 -17.06 5.37 -12.44
CA GLN A 631 -18.24 4.51 -12.42
C GLN A 631 -18.09 3.31 -13.37
N ALA A 632 -17.29 3.46 -14.43
CA ALA A 632 -16.95 2.41 -15.37
C ALA A 632 -15.86 1.44 -14.89
N ASP A 633 -15.19 1.69 -13.76
CA ASP A 633 -13.95 1.04 -13.31
C ASP A 633 -12.76 1.26 -14.27
N ILE A 634 -12.61 2.51 -14.73
CA ILE A 634 -11.51 2.96 -15.60
C ILE A 634 -10.72 4.06 -14.87
N LEU A 635 -9.40 3.90 -14.85
CA LEU A 635 -8.45 4.84 -14.23
C LEU A 635 -8.33 6.12 -15.07
N ALA A 636 -8.40 7.28 -14.42
CA ALA A 636 -8.31 8.59 -15.05
C ALA A 636 -6.93 9.20 -14.80
N SER A 637 -6.17 9.48 -15.86
CA SER A 637 -4.82 10.06 -15.76
C SER A 637 -4.79 11.48 -16.34
N PRO A 638 -5.19 12.50 -15.56
CA PRO A 638 -5.16 13.89 -16.00
C PRO A 638 -3.72 14.40 -16.11
N TYR A 639 -3.38 14.95 -17.27
CA TYR A 639 -2.12 15.65 -17.53
C TYR A 639 -2.32 17.15 -17.26
N PHE A 640 -1.63 17.72 -16.26
CA PHE A 640 -1.74 19.16 -15.97
C PHE A 640 -1.12 20.02 -17.10
N TYR A 641 0.06 19.66 -17.60
CA TYR A 641 0.77 20.44 -18.63
C TYR A 641 0.93 19.69 -19.96
N TYR A 642 0.70 20.42 -21.06
CA TYR A 642 0.88 19.98 -22.46
C TYR A 642 0.93 21.21 -23.39
N ASP A 643 1.73 21.21 -24.46
CA ASP A 643 1.68 22.03 -25.71
C ASP A 643 3.05 22.05 -26.41
N PRO A 644 3.15 21.71 -27.71
CA PRO A 644 4.39 21.85 -28.49
C PRO A 644 4.71 23.28 -29.00
N ARG A 645 3.97 24.33 -28.59
CA ARG A 645 4.03 25.69 -29.23
C ARG A 645 4.23 26.87 -28.28
N ARG A 646 4.42 26.64 -26.98
CA ARG A 646 4.59 27.70 -25.94
C ARG A 646 3.37 28.63 -25.85
N GLU A 647 2.19 28.05 -25.65
CA GLU A 647 0.90 28.72 -25.31
C GLU A 647 0.92 29.37 -23.90
N ILE A 648 -0.16 29.24 -23.11
CA ILE A 648 -0.36 29.92 -21.82
C ILE A 648 0.33 29.20 -20.65
N LEU A 649 0.08 27.90 -20.47
CA LEU A 649 0.46 27.15 -19.25
C LEU A 649 1.95 27.16 -18.93
N TRP A 650 2.77 27.40 -19.95
CA TRP A 650 4.22 27.34 -19.89
C TRP A 650 4.85 28.69 -19.51
N LYS A 651 4.07 29.79 -19.57
CA LYS A 651 4.45 31.16 -19.17
C LYS A 651 3.97 31.52 -17.77
N MET A 652 3.30 30.59 -17.09
CA MET A 652 2.85 30.77 -15.71
C MET A 652 4.03 30.86 -14.75
N THR A 653 3.93 31.74 -13.76
CA THR A 653 4.94 31.82 -12.68
C THR A 653 4.81 30.60 -11.75
N PRO A 654 5.84 30.26 -10.95
CA PRO A 654 5.75 29.14 -10.00
C PRO A 654 4.58 29.26 -9.02
N GLU A 655 4.13 30.47 -8.70
CA GLU A 655 2.96 30.74 -7.85
C GLU A 655 1.66 30.36 -8.58
N GLN A 656 1.57 30.69 -9.87
CA GLN A 656 0.44 30.34 -10.73
C GLN A 656 0.40 28.82 -11.01
N ASP A 657 1.56 28.19 -11.23
CA ASP A 657 1.70 26.74 -11.34
C ASP A 657 1.21 26.04 -10.05
N ARG A 658 1.69 26.49 -8.89
CA ARG A 658 1.28 25.95 -7.58
C ARG A 658 -0.19 26.22 -7.25
N ALA A 659 -0.79 27.30 -7.77
CA ALA A 659 -2.22 27.56 -7.67
C ALA A 659 -3.03 26.60 -8.56
N TYR A 660 -2.62 26.40 -9.81
CA TYR A 660 -3.29 25.52 -10.78
C TYR A 660 -3.25 24.05 -10.37
N ILE A 661 -2.07 23.55 -9.95
CA ILE A 661 -1.92 22.18 -9.40
C ILE A 661 -2.81 22.00 -8.17
N ARG A 662 -2.83 22.99 -7.25
CA ARG A 662 -3.66 22.95 -6.03
C ARG A 662 -5.15 22.93 -6.38
N TYR A 663 -5.62 23.81 -7.26
CA TYR A 663 -7.03 23.91 -7.65
C TYR A 663 -7.49 22.64 -8.37
N GLY A 664 -6.70 22.10 -9.31
CA GLY A 664 -6.99 20.82 -9.96
C GLY A 664 -7.05 19.67 -8.95
N MET A 665 -6.07 19.52 -8.07
CA MET A 665 -6.07 18.45 -7.06
C MET A 665 -7.16 18.60 -5.99
N ALA A 666 -7.53 19.82 -5.60
CA ALA A 666 -8.67 20.06 -4.70
C ALA A 666 -10.00 19.57 -5.31
N ARG A 667 -10.13 19.64 -6.65
CA ARG A 667 -11.28 19.09 -7.39
C ARG A 667 -11.16 17.58 -7.56
N MET A 668 -10.14 17.09 -8.25
CA MET A 668 -10.11 15.69 -8.69
C MET A 668 -9.43 14.71 -7.72
N GLY A 669 -8.69 15.20 -6.72
CA GLY A 669 -7.90 14.37 -5.80
C GLY A 669 -8.71 13.47 -4.85
N ALA A 670 -10.03 13.61 -4.79
CA ALA A 670 -10.91 12.70 -4.03
C ALA A 670 -11.44 11.52 -4.86
N PHE A 671 -11.32 11.54 -6.20
CA PHE A 671 -11.78 10.43 -7.02
C PHE A 671 -10.78 9.25 -6.90
N SER A 672 -11.28 8.06 -6.53
CA SER A 672 -10.48 6.86 -6.30
C SER A 672 -9.69 6.38 -7.52
N ASN A 673 -10.14 6.70 -8.74
CA ASN A 673 -9.56 6.25 -9.99
C ASN A 673 -8.46 7.19 -10.55
N VAL A 674 -8.12 8.28 -9.87
CA VAL A 674 -7.20 9.31 -10.41
C VAL A 674 -5.73 8.94 -10.22
N MET A 675 -4.96 8.96 -11.32
CA MET A 675 -3.50 8.80 -11.37
C MET A 675 -2.89 10.07 -12.00
N PRO A 676 -2.68 11.16 -11.24
CA PRO A 676 -2.36 12.45 -11.82
C PRO A 676 -0.90 12.49 -12.30
N VAL A 677 -0.68 13.14 -13.44
CA VAL A 677 0.64 13.24 -14.08
C VAL A 677 0.97 14.71 -14.30
N LEU A 678 2.21 15.10 -14.01
CA LEU A 678 2.64 16.49 -14.11
C LEU A 678 2.40 17.01 -15.53
N GLY A 679 2.95 16.36 -16.55
CA GLY A 679 2.64 16.70 -17.93
C GLY A 679 3.35 15.82 -18.95
N ASN A 680 3.23 16.23 -20.21
CA ASN A 680 3.67 15.53 -21.41
C ASN A 680 4.62 16.42 -22.22
N GLU A 681 5.76 15.87 -22.63
CA GLU A 681 6.84 16.62 -23.33
C GLU A 681 7.21 17.89 -22.53
N ILE A 682 7.39 17.66 -21.22
CA ILE A 682 7.45 18.68 -20.17
C ILE A 682 8.70 19.57 -20.24
N GLU A 683 9.74 19.09 -20.93
CA GLU A 683 10.96 19.79 -21.28
C GLU A 683 10.75 21.05 -22.14
N LEU A 684 9.62 21.11 -22.85
CA LEU A 684 9.24 22.25 -23.69
C LEU A 684 8.83 23.49 -22.87
N LYS A 685 8.84 23.43 -21.52
CA LYS A 685 8.66 24.61 -20.66
C LYS A 685 9.73 25.66 -20.89
N THR A 686 10.99 25.24 -21.03
CA THR A 686 12.13 26.14 -21.24
C THR A 686 12.87 25.85 -22.54
N THR A 687 12.90 24.59 -23.01
CA THR A 687 13.40 24.25 -24.35
C THR A 687 12.49 24.84 -25.44
N ASN A 688 13.04 25.13 -26.62
CA ASN A 688 12.27 25.63 -27.78
C ASN A 688 12.24 24.56 -28.86
N TYR A 689 11.06 24.22 -29.38
CA TYR A 689 10.92 23.23 -30.46
C TYR A 689 11.67 23.62 -31.76
N LYS A 690 12.08 24.89 -31.91
CA LYS A 690 12.91 25.36 -33.03
C LYS A 690 14.40 25.38 -32.75
N ASP A 691 14.83 25.38 -31.49
CA ASP A 691 16.24 25.51 -31.14
C ASP A 691 16.82 24.11 -30.90
N LYS A 692 18.07 23.89 -31.33
CA LYS A 692 18.67 22.54 -31.36
C LYS A 692 19.26 22.07 -30.03
N ALA A 693 19.13 22.88 -28.97
CA ALA A 693 19.75 22.66 -27.68
C ALA A 693 18.69 22.43 -26.60
N TYR A 694 18.84 21.35 -25.85
CA TYR A 694 17.98 21.01 -24.71
C TYR A 694 18.34 21.85 -23.49
N ASP A 695 17.37 22.54 -22.88
CA ASP A 695 17.60 23.28 -21.64
C ASP A 695 17.35 22.39 -20.42
N LEU A 696 18.45 21.88 -19.84
CA LEU A 696 18.44 21.10 -18.60
C LEU A 696 17.83 21.84 -17.39
N SER A 697 17.64 23.17 -17.45
CA SER A 697 17.02 23.93 -16.35
C SER A 697 15.56 23.53 -16.10
N CYS A 698 14.83 23.02 -17.11
CA CYS A 698 13.46 22.51 -16.93
C CYS A 698 13.39 21.39 -15.89
N ASN A 699 14.44 20.57 -15.74
CA ASN A 699 14.49 19.47 -14.79
C ASN A 699 14.48 19.93 -13.31
N ASN A 700 14.84 21.20 -13.05
CA ASN A 700 14.64 21.81 -11.73
C ASN A 700 13.15 22.11 -11.46
N TRP A 701 12.46 22.73 -12.42
CA TRP A 701 11.02 23.03 -12.32
C TRP A 701 10.18 21.74 -12.28
N ILE A 702 10.55 20.72 -13.06
CA ILE A 702 9.90 19.40 -13.07
C ILE A 702 9.99 18.75 -11.68
N ASN A 703 11.14 18.86 -11.01
CA ASN A 703 11.30 18.38 -9.64
C ASN A 703 10.55 19.22 -8.60
N GLU A 704 10.53 20.55 -8.71
CA GLU A 704 9.78 21.42 -7.79
C GLU A 704 8.27 21.16 -7.90
N MET A 705 7.71 21.21 -9.11
CA MET A 705 6.27 21.01 -9.32
C MET A 705 5.84 19.55 -9.19
N GLY A 706 6.72 18.59 -9.47
CA GLY A 706 6.49 17.17 -9.21
C GLY A 706 6.41 16.85 -7.72
N ALA A 707 7.35 17.36 -6.92
CA ALA A 707 7.29 17.27 -5.46
C ALA A 707 6.07 18.02 -4.89
N TYR A 708 5.70 19.16 -5.47
CA TYR A 708 4.48 19.88 -5.11
C TYR A 708 3.21 19.08 -5.44
N LEU A 709 3.12 18.45 -6.61
CA LEU A 709 2.03 17.54 -6.97
C LEU A 709 1.95 16.36 -5.99
N LYS A 710 3.09 15.77 -5.59
CA LYS A 710 3.16 14.72 -4.56
C LYS A 710 2.64 15.18 -3.21
N SER A 711 2.83 16.46 -2.84
CA SER A 711 2.27 17.03 -1.62
C SER A 711 0.73 17.18 -1.63
N ARG A 712 0.10 17.07 -2.82
CA ARG A 712 -1.36 17.22 -3.01
C ARG A 712 -2.09 15.89 -3.23
N THR A 713 -1.42 14.74 -3.35
CA THR A 713 -2.09 13.43 -3.37
C THR A 713 -2.42 12.93 -1.96
N VAL A 714 -3.33 13.66 -1.28
CA VAL A 714 -3.73 13.47 0.13
C VAL A 714 -4.13 12.02 0.48
N PHE A 715 -4.64 11.26 -0.50
CA PHE A 715 -5.11 9.89 -0.31
C PHE A 715 -4.15 8.82 -0.85
N GLY A 716 -2.92 9.21 -1.22
CA GLY A 716 -1.87 8.29 -1.66
C GLY A 716 -1.99 7.87 -3.13
N GLN A 717 -2.59 8.69 -4.01
CA GLN A 717 -2.56 8.44 -5.45
C GLN A 717 -1.11 8.40 -5.99
N PRO A 718 -0.83 7.52 -6.98
CA PRO A 718 0.48 7.38 -7.59
C PRO A 718 0.62 8.40 -8.72
N ILE A 719 1.80 8.99 -8.85
CA ILE A 719 2.07 10.09 -9.80
C ILE A 719 3.30 9.84 -10.67
N SER A 720 3.37 10.56 -11.78
CA SER A 720 4.49 10.50 -12.72
C SER A 720 4.61 11.79 -13.56
N VAL A 721 5.50 11.76 -14.54
CA VAL A 721 5.68 12.75 -15.61
C VAL A 721 6.04 12.00 -16.89
N HIS A 722 5.43 12.39 -18.03
CA HIS A 722 5.69 11.74 -19.30
C HIS A 722 6.89 12.36 -20.02
N ASN A 723 7.84 11.49 -20.34
CA ASN A 723 9.00 11.73 -21.20
C ASN A 723 9.88 12.98 -20.88
N PRO A 724 10.23 13.27 -19.61
CA PRO A 724 11.32 14.22 -19.35
C PRO A 724 12.63 13.66 -19.92
N CYS A 725 13.53 14.55 -20.32
CA CYS A 725 14.66 14.20 -21.19
C CYS A 725 16.02 14.72 -20.71
N TRP A 726 17.11 14.24 -21.32
CA TRP A 726 18.48 14.57 -20.89
C TRP A 726 19.52 14.43 -22.00
N HIS A 727 19.47 15.28 -23.04
CA HIS A 727 20.57 15.36 -24.02
C HIS A 727 20.68 16.71 -24.71
N GLU A 728 21.82 17.39 -24.53
CA GLU A 728 22.08 18.77 -24.98
C GLU A 728 21.96 18.96 -26.51
N LEU A 729 22.10 17.90 -27.31
CA LEU A 729 22.00 17.95 -28.78
C LEU A 729 20.69 17.35 -29.34
N ALA A 730 19.69 17.08 -28.49
CA ALA A 730 18.42 16.50 -28.93
C ALA A 730 17.50 17.54 -29.58
N VAL A 731 17.46 17.55 -30.91
CA VAL A 731 16.45 18.28 -31.69
C VAL A 731 15.16 17.46 -31.71
N ASN A 732 14.09 17.99 -31.13
CA ASN A 732 12.82 17.28 -30.83
C ASN A 732 13.05 16.07 -29.89
N PRO A 733 13.09 16.29 -28.56
CA PRO A 733 13.45 15.26 -27.57
C PRO A 733 12.31 14.25 -27.28
N SER A 734 11.65 13.72 -28.31
CA SER A 734 10.41 12.92 -28.18
C SER A 734 10.67 11.40 -28.18
N TYR A 735 11.67 10.95 -27.40
CA TYR A 735 12.27 9.62 -27.53
C TYR A 735 13.02 9.13 -26.27
N PHE A 736 13.50 7.88 -26.28
CA PHE A 736 13.87 7.01 -25.14
C PHE A 736 15.06 7.43 -24.24
N THR A 737 15.23 8.72 -23.94
CA THR A 737 16.31 9.22 -23.07
C THR A 737 16.08 8.86 -21.60
N LEU A 738 17.06 9.19 -20.75
CA LEU A 738 17.11 8.81 -19.33
C LEU A 738 17.06 7.28 -19.18
N LEU A 739 17.97 6.63 -19.91
CA LEU A 739 18.35 5.22 -19.75
C LEU A 739 19.41 5.07 -18.67
N LYS A 740 20.35 6.01 -18.54
CA LYS A 740 21.42 5.94 -17.51
C LYS A 740 20.90 6.22 -16.11
N ASP A 741 20.18 7.33 -15.94
CA ASP A 741 19.67 7.89 -14.70
C ASP A 741 18.15 8.21 -14.77
N TRP A 742 17.52 8.46 -13.62
CA TRP A 742 16.14 8.94 -13.52
C TRP A 742 16.03 9.94 -12.35
N PRO A 743 16.28 11.24 -12.58
CA PRO A 743 16.41 12.24 -11.51
C PRO A 743 15.09 12.58 -10.81
N PHE A 744 13.95 12.03 -11.25
CA PHE A 744 12.62 12.27 -10.70
C PHE A 744 12.17 11.20 -9.68
N ALA A 745 13.01 10.19 -9.44
CA ALA A 745 12.74 9.05 -8.54
C ALA A 745 12.32 9.43 -7.10
N ALA A 746 12.65 10.65 -6.66
CA ALA A 746 12.31 11.15 -5.33
C ALA A 746 10.80 11.46 -5.14
N TRP A 747 10.03 11.58 -6.23
CA TRP A 747 8.60 11.96 -6.16
C TRP A 747 7.69 11.21 -7.15
N THR A 748 8.22 10.65 -8.26
CA THR A 748 7.45 9.74 -9.12
C THR A 748 7.27 8.38 -8.46
N ASP A 749 6.13 7.72 -8.69
CA ASP A 749 5.89 6.34 -8.24
C ASP A 749 6.09 5.33 -9.38
N PHE A 750 5.83 5.74 -10.62
CA PHE A 750 5.98 4.94 -11.85
C PHE A 750 6.58 5.80 -12.97
N MET A 751 7.05 5.15 -14.04
CA MET A 751 7.61 5.82 -15.23
C MET A 751 6.63 5.85 -16.40
N LEU A 752 6.56 7.00 -17.07
CA LEU A 752 5.93 7.17 -18.36
C LEU A 752 7.00 7.57 -19.38
N LYS A 753 7.24 6.73 -20.38
CA LYS A 753 8.29 6.90 -21.39
C LYS A 753 7.72 6.88 -22.81
N GLN A 754 8.37 7.64 -23.70
CA GLN A 754 8.09 7.64 -25.13
C GLN A 754 9.08 6.76 -25.88
N ALA A 755 8.72 5.49 -26.11
CA ALA A 755 9.54 4.51 -26.81
C ALA A 755 8.87 4.11 -28.14
N GLN A 756 8.85 5.05 -29.09
CA GLN A 756 8.25 4.91 -30.43
C GLN A 756 8.94 3.79 -31.24
N VAL A 757 8.32 2.62 -31.33
CA VAL A 757 8.97 1.36 -31.76
C VAL A 757 9.61 1.46 -33.15
N GLY A 758 8.96 2.10 -34.11
CA GLY A 758 9.53 2.27 -35.45
C GLY A 758 10.81 3.13 -35.49
N CYS A 759 10.97 4.11 -34.60
CA CYS A 759 12.21 4.86 -34.43
C CYS A 759 13.29 3.99 -33.75
N ILE A 760 12.90 3.08 -32.86
CA ILE A 760 13.80 2.10 -32.21
C ILE A 760 14.40 1.14 -33.24
N GLY A 761 13.66 0.76 -34.28
CA GLY A 761 14.20 0.02 -35.44
C GLY A 761 15.16 0.84 -36.31
N ALA A 762 14.97 2.17 -36.38
CA ALA A 762 15.76 3.08 -37.22
C ALA A 762 17.02 3.66 -36.54
N ALA A 763 17.11 3.61 -35.20
CA ALA A 763 18.22 4.20 -34.46
C ALA A 763 19.56 3.47 -34.71
N SER A 764 20.68 4.20 -34.63
CA SER A 764 22.01 3.59 -34.69
C SER A 764 22.27 2.69 -33.48
N ALA A 765 22.02 3.19 -32.26
CA ALA A 765 22.19 2.46 -31.00
C ALA A 765 21.11 2.81 -29.96
N LEU A 766 21.06 2.04 -28.88
CA LEU A 766 20.33 2.38 -27.65
C LEU A 766 21.26 3.21 -26.76
N SER A 767 21.05 4.53 -26.69
CA SER A 767 21.81 5.43 -25.82
C SER A 767 21.08 6.78 -25.72
N ASP A 768 21.18 7.44 -24.56
CA ASP A 768 20.75 8.83 -24.35
C ASP A 768 21.37 9.81 -25.35
N SER A 769 22.52 9.45 -25.93
CA SER A 769 23.28 10.27 -26.88
C SER A 769 22.86 10.13 -28.35
N VAL A 770 21.80 9.36 -28.65
CA VAL A 770 21.32 9.13 -30.02
C VAL A 770 20.06 9.99 -30.27
N PRO A 771 20.10 10.97 -31.20
CA PRO A 771 18.93 11.78 -31.52
C PRO A 771 17.86 10.95 -32.24
N GLN A 772 16.59 11.37 -32.12
CA GLN A 772 15.45 10.65 -32.68
C GLN A 772 15.53 10.53 -34.22
N PRO A 773 15.56 9.30 -34.78
CA PRO A 773 15.48 9.11 -36.22
C PRO A 773 14.14 9.58 -36.78
N GLN A 774 14.17 10.32 -37.88
CA GLN A 774 12.97 10.63 -38.67
C GLN A 774 12.54 9.45 -39.56
N ALA A 775 13.44 8.49 -39.79
CA ALA A 775 13.13 7.23 -40.43
C ALA A 775 12.38 6.30 -39.45
N VAL A 776 11.53 5.44 -39.99
CA VAL A 776 10.68 4.52 -39.24
C VAL A 776 10.89 3.12 -39.83
N VAL A 777 11.25 2.15 -39.00
CA VAL A 777 11.51 0.76 -39.38
C VAL A 777 10.83 -0.17 -38.38
N TYR A 778 9.83 -0.92 -38.84
CA TYR A 778 9.21 -2.01 -38.07
C TYR A 778 9.78 -3.34 -38.55
N ASN A 779 10.63 -3.94 -37.72
CA ASN A 779 11.30 -5.22 -37.99
C ASN A 779 11.78 -5.86 -36.66
N GLU A 780 12.47 -6.99 -36.76
CA GLU A 780 12.99 -7.79 -35.64
C GLU A 780 13.86 -6.93 -34.70
N ARG A 781 14.73 -6.07 -35.27
CA ARG A 781 15.53 -5.11 -34.52
C ARG A 781 14.69 -4.11 -33.73
N SER A 782 13.56 -3.64 -34.27
CA SER A 782 12.68 -2.68 -33.59
C SER A 782 12.04 -3.27 -32.33
N TYR A 783 11.52 -4.50 -32.44
CA TYR A 783 10.84 -5.20 -31.35
C TYR A 783 11.81 -5.72 -30.30
N ALA A 784 12.96 -6.26 -30.72
CA ALA A 784 14.02 -6.72 -29.81
C ALA A 784 14.55 -5.59 -28.92
N ARG A 785 14.81 -4.43 -29.52
CA ARG A 785 15.27 -3.25 -28.79
C ARG A 785 14.17 -2.61 -27.94
N HIS A 786 12.91 -2.62 -28.38
CA HIS A 786 11.78 -2.13 -27.58
C HIS A 786 11.65 -2.94 -26.28
N ASN A 787 11.71 -4.27 -26.37
CA ASN A 787 11.76 -5.15 -25.21
C ASN A 787 12.98 -4.85 -24.32
N GLN A 788 14.19 -4.74 -24.89
CA GLN A 788 15.41 -4.45 -24.13
C GLN A 788 15.36 -3.11 -23.38
N VAL A 789 14.92 -2.02 -24.01
CA VAL A 789 14.80 -0.70 -23.37
C VAL A 789 13.88 -0.76 -22.14
N LEU A 790 12.77 -1.50 -22.23
CA LEU A 790 11.83 -1.64 -21.12
C LEU A 790 12.39 -2.51 -19.99
N ILE A 791 13.21 -3.52 -20.30
CA ILE A 791 13.97 -4.29 -19.30
C ILE A 791 15.03 -3.40 -18.61
N ASP A 792 15.82 -2.65 -19.39
CA ASP A 792 16.89 -1.79 -18.88
C ASP A 792 16.36 -0.73 -17.90
N LEU A 793 15.14 -0.24 -18.12
CA LEU A 793 14.45 0.71 -17.24
C LEU A 793 13.99 0.11 -15.90
N ARG A 794 13.77 -1.22 -15.80
CA ARG A 794 13.38 -1.89 -14.52
C ARG A 794 14.41 -1.65 -13.41
N LYS A 795 15.68 -1.39 -13.74
CA LYS A 795 16.75 -1.13 -12.76
C LYS A 795 16.45 0.02 -11.78
N PHE A 796 15.60 0.96 -12.18
CA PHE A 796 15.17 2.09 -11.36
C PHE A 796 14.08 1.75 -10.34
N ARG A 797 13.57 0.51 -10.33
CA ARG A 797 12.62 -0.03 -9.33
C ARG A 797 11.29 0.75 -9.26
N GLN A 798 10.81 1.22 -10.41
CA GLN A 798 9.48 1.80 -10.58
C GLN A 798 8.77 1.10 -11.75
N PRO A 799 7.44 0.87 -11.71
CA PRO A 799 6.70 0.30 -12.83
C PRO A 799 6.91 1.10 -14.11
N VAL A 800 7.24 0.41 -15.22
CA VAL A 800 7.57 1.05 -16.50
C VAL A 800 6.39 0.96 -17.46
N ILE A 801 5.98 2.10 -18.01
CA ILE A 801 4.94 2.18 -19.06
C ILE A 801 5.52 2.88 -20.28
N ASN A 802 5.50 2.22 -21.44
CA ASN A 802 5.65 2.89 -22.73
C ASN A 802 4.31 3.58 -23.06
N GLU A 803 4.17 4.85 -22.69
CA GLU A 803 2.91 5.56 -22.85
C GLU A 803 2.78 6.21 -24.22
N GLU A 804 3.87 6.35 -24.97
CA GLU A 804 3.83 6.82 -26.36
C GLU A 804 4.67 5.93 -27.31
N PRO A 805 4.17 4.70 -27.63
CA PRO A 805 4.82 3.77 -28.55
C PRO A 805 4.68 4.14 -30.05
N ALA A 806 4.27 5.38 -30.35
CA ALA A 806 3.61 5.82 -31.59
C ALA A 806 2.18 5.27 -31.76
N TYR A 807 1.41 5.87 -32.68
CA TYR A 807 -0.04 5.68 -32.79
C TYR A 807 -0.51 4.93 -34.04
N ASP A 808 -1.59 4.17 -33.84
CA ASP A 808 -2.36 3.41 -34.82
C ASP A 808 -3.07 4.37 -35.80
N MET A 809 -2.32 4.73 -36.85
CA MET A 809 -2.67 5.80 -37.80
C MET A 809 -2.16 5.56 -39.23
N GLY A 810 -1.21 4.64 -39.45
CA GLY A 810 -0.71 4.23 -40.77
C GLY A 810 0.00 5.32 -41.57
N SER A 811 0.55 6.36 -40.93
CA SER A 811 1.25 7.45 -41.63
C SER A 811 2.75 7.21 -41.76
N LYS A 812 3.45 8.05 -42.55
CA LYS A 812 4.92 8.05 -42.64
C LYS A 812 5.62 8.80 -41.50
N SER A 813 4.88 9.37 -40.53
CA SER A 813 5.44 10.16 -39.43
C SER A 813 5.71 9.28 -38.22
N ALA A 814 6.91 9.38 -37.62
CA ALA A 814 7.36 8.64 -36.44
C ALA A 814 6.24 8.35 -35.41
N TYR A 815 5.68 9.40 -34.80
CA TYR A 815 4.62 9.33 -33.76
C TYR A 815 3.27 8.72 -34.22
N ALA A 816 3.02 8.58 -35.51
CA ALA A 816 1.72 8.17 -36.07
C ALA A 816 1.89 7.10 -37.17
N SER A 817 2.87 6.21 -36.99
CA SER A 817 3.31 5.24 -38.00
C SER A 817 2.89 3.80 -37.73
N GLN A 818 2.27 3.50 -36.58
CA GLN A 818 1.80 2.16 -36.27
C GLN A 818 0.54 1.84 -37.10
N THR A 819 0.31 0.55 -37.33
CA THR A 819 -0.96 -0.06 -37.72
C THR A 819 -1.34 -1.11 -36.67
N PRO A 820 -2.52 -1.76 -36.73
CA PRO A 820 -2.84 -2.83 -35.79
C PRO A 820 -1.81 -3.98 -35.81
N GLU A 821 -1.22 -4.25 -36.97
CA GLU A 821 -0.24 -5.32 -37.20
C GLU A 821 1.13 -5.02 -36.56
N THR A 822 1.51 -3.76 -36.41
CA THR A 822 2.72 -3.36 -35.67
C THR A 822 2.44 -3.12 -34.18
N MET A 823 1.20 -2.74 -33.85
CA MET A 823 0.78 -2.50 -32.46
C MET A 823 0.61 -3.81 -31.67
N ARG A 824 0.17 -4.90 -32.32
CA ARG A 824 0.11 -6.24 -31.70
C ARG A 824 1.46 -6.71 -31.11
N PRO A 825 2.57 -6.82 -31.88
CA PRO A 825 3.89 -7.13 -31.31
C PRO A 825 4.42 -6.07 -30.35
N THR A 826 3.98 -4.81 -30.47
CA THR A 826 4.30 -3.76 -29.49
C THR A 826 3.75 -4.09 -28.10
N PHE A 827 2.50 -4.59 -27.97
CA PHE A 827 1.97 -5.04 -26.67
C PHE A 827 2.77 -6.20 -26.09
N TRP A 828 3.00 -7.25 -26.87
CA TRP A 828 3.68 -8.45 -26.39
C TRP A 828 5.15 -8.23 -26.03
N THR A 829 5.87 -7.37 -26.76
CA THR A 829 7.25 -7.02 -26.40
C THR A 829 7.36 -6.12 -25.17
N ALA A 830 6.33 -5.32 -24.85
CA ALA A 830 6.24 -4.63 -23.56
C ALA A 830 5.92 -5.59 -22.40
N ALA A 831 4.92 -6.44 -22.56
CA ALA A 831 4.52 -7.39 -21.51
C ALA A 831 5.61 -8.43 -21.21
N SER A 832 6.35 -8.90 -22.22
CA SER A 832 7.51 -9.77 -22.02
C SER A 832 8.73 -9.06 -21.41
N ALA A 833 8.77 -7.72 -21.41
CA ALA A 833 9.68 -6.92 -20.60
C ALA A 833 9.15 -6.65 -19.17
N GLY A 834 8.05 -7.31 -18.78
CA GLY A 834 7.37 -7.09 -17.49
C GLY A 834 6.80 -5.69 -17.35
N ALA A 835 6.61 -4.98 -18.47
CA ALA A 835 6.22 -3.58 -18.55
C ALA A 835 4.83 -3.43 -19.21
N TYR A 836 4.29 -2.22 -19.14
CA TYR A 836 2.99 -1.87 -19.70
C TYR A 836 3.15 -0.99 -20.96
N THR A 837 2.12 -0.90 -21.79
CA THR A 837 2.11 0.02 -22.95
C THR A 837 0.70 0.57 -23.24
N MET A 838 0.60 1.51 -24.19
CA MET A 838 -0.62 2.24 -24.52
C MET A 838 -1.04 2.07 -25.99
N TRP A 839 -2.34 2.01 -26.26
CA TRP A 839 -2.89 2.31 -27.59
C TRP A 839 -3.24 3.79 -27.71
N GLY A 840 -2.62 4.49 -28.65
CA GLY A 840 -3.17 5.74 -29.18
C GLY A 840 -3.53 5.57 -30.65
N SER A 841 -4.53 6.31 -31.11
CA SER A 841 -4.98 6.33 -32.51
C SER A 841 -5.36 7.75 -32.92
N LYS A 842 -6.10 7.94 -34.02
CA LYS A 842 -6.68 9.25 -34.37
C LYS A 842 -7.52 9.85 -33.22
N SER A 843 -8.14 9.00 -32.40
CA SER A 843 -8.92 9.37 -31.21
C SER A 843 -8.17 10.24 -30.19
N THR A 844 -6.85 10.11 -30.09
CA THR A 844 -5.98 10.95 -29.26
C THR A 844 -6.21 12.44 -29.50
N TYR A 845 -6.53 12.83 -30.74
CA TYR A 845 -6.71 14.21 -31.17
C TYR A 845 -8.15 14.58 -31.52
N VAL A 846 -9.13 13.70 -31.23
CA VAL A 846 -10.55 14.01 -31.43
C VAL A 846 -11.12 14.65 -30.15
N THR A 847 -11.67 15.84 -30.33
CA THR A 847 -12.20 16.70 -29.25
C THR A 847 -13.70 16.52 -29.01
N GLY A 848 -14.45 16.12 -30.04
CA GLY A 848 -15.85 15.72 -29.99
C GLY A 848 -16.01 14.23 -29.66
N ASP A 849 -16.88 13.53 -30.39
CA ASP A 849 -17.02 12.07 -30.28
C ASP A 849 -15.82 11.34 -30.92
N PRO A 850 -14.98 10.62 -30.14
CA PRO A 850 -13.86 9.86 -30.67
C PRO A 850 -14.25 8.47 -31.18
N LEU A 851 -15.47 7.99 -30.91
CA LEU A 851 -15.88 6.62 -31.19
C LEU A 851 -15.73 6.24 -32.68
N PRO A 852 -16.10 7.07 -33.68
CA PRO A 852 -15.87 6.77 -35.10
C PRO A 852 -14.39 6.67 -35.51
N ALA A 853 -13.45 7.15 -34.68
CA ALA A 853 -12.02 7.05 -34.90
C ALA A 853 -11.37 5.85 -34.17
N MET A 854 -12.15 5.10 -33.38
CA MET A 854 -11.73 3.90 -32.64
C MET A 854 -12.43 2.64 -33.15
N MET A 855 -13.70 2.74 -33.56
CA MET A 855 -14.42 1.65 -34.22
C MET A 855 -13.70 1.19 -35.50
N GLY A 856 -13.66 -0.13 -35.69
CA GLY A 856 -13.05 -0.75 -36.88
C GLY A 856 -11.54 -0.96 -36.82
N SER A 857 -10.83 -0.51 -35.77
CA SER A 857 -9.44 -0.93 -35.54
C SER A 857 -9.37 -2.31 -34.90
N LEU A 858 -8.63 -3.24 -35.52
CA LEU A 858 -8.34 -4.56 -34.95
C LEU A 858 -7.54 -4.47 -33.64
N THR A 859 -6.91 -3.34 -33.34
CA THR A 859 -6.17 -3.12 -32.10
C THR A 859 -7.04 -3.28 -30.86
N VAL A 860 -8.36 -3.00 -30.94
CA VAL A 860 -9.32 -3.26 -29.84
C VAL A 860 -9.41 -4.75 -29.51
N GLN A 861 -9.45 -5.61 -30.52
CA GLN A 861 -9.43 -7.06 -30.35
C GLN A 861 -8.08 -7.53 -29.81
N TYR A 862 -6.97 -7.04 -30.36
CA TYR A 862 -5.62 -7.42 -29.91
C TYR A 862 -5.37 -7.04 -28.44
N MET A 863 -5.85 -5.88 -27.97
CA MET A 863 -5.78 -5.51 -26.55
C MET A 863 -6.63 -6.40 -25.64
N ARG A 864 -7.83 -6.82 -26.09
CA ARG A 864 -8.65 -7.79 -25.33
C ARG A 864 -7.93 -9.12 -25.17
N VAL A 865 -7.39 -9.67 -26.26
CA VAL A 865 -6.61 -10.92 -26.26
C VAL A 865 -5.39 -10.78 -25.35
N HIS A 866 -4.63 -9.70 -25.50
CA HIS A 866 -3.46 -9.39 -24.69
C HIS A 866 -3.80 -9.31 -23.19
N HIS A 867 -4.81 -8.50 -22.83
CA HIS A 867 -5.25 -8.36 -21.45
C HIS A 867 -5.70 -9.69 -20.85
N ASP A 868 -6.54 -10.45 -21.54
CA ASP A 868 -7.13 -11.66 -20.97
C ASP A 868 -6.11 -12.80 -20.80
N VAL A 869 -5.07 -12.84 -21.65
CA VAL A 869 -3.88 -13.69 -21.40
C VAL A 869 -3.10 -13.18 -20.19
N MET A 870 -2.71 -11.90 -20.15
CA MET A 870 -1.86 -11.37 -19.08
C MET A 870 -2.54 -11.40 -17.70
N ALA A 871 -3.83 -11.10 -17.63
CA ALA A 871 -4.64 -11.14 -16.42
C ALA A 871 -4.92 -12.58 -15.93
N SER A 872 -4.76 -13.59 -16.79
CA SER A 872 -4.86 -15.00 -16.39
C SER A 872 -3.55 -15.55 -15.80
N LEU A 873 -2.42 -14.84 -15.91
CA LEU A 873 -1.10 -15.23 -15.41
C LEU A 873 -0.78 -14.52 -14.09
N PRO A 874 0.12 -15.04 -13.24
CA PRO A 874 0.57 -14.38 -12.01
C PRO A 874 1.54 -13.23 -12.32
N PHE A 875 1.16 -12.31 -13.22
CA PHE A 875 2.06 -11.31 -13.82
C PHE A 875 2.86 -10.47 -12.82
N ALA A 876 2.30 -10.17 -11.65
CA ALA A 876 2.98 -9.40 -10.61
C ALA A 876 4.12 -10.17 -9.89
N GLU A 877 4.27 -11.47 -10.16
CA GLU A 877 5.30 -12.36 -9.65
C GLU A 877 6.27 -12.85 -10.76
N MET A 878 6.11 -12.36 -12.00
CA MET A 878 6.88 -12.79 -13.18
C MET A 878 7.89 -11.71 -13.63
N GLU A 879 9.14 -12.13 -13.88
CA GLU A 879 10.23 -11.27 -14.38
C GLU A 879 10.60 -11.59 -15.84
N PRO A 880 11.26 -10.68 -16.57
CA PRO A 880 11.77 -10.92 -17.92
C PRO A 880 12.91 -11.95 -17.88
N HIS A 881 12.79 -12.97 -18.71
CA HIS A 881 13.66 -14.16 -18.70
C HIS A 881 14.05 -14.60 -20.12
N ASN A 882 14.38 -13.63 -20.99
CA ASN A 882 14.72 -13.87 -22.39
C ASN A 882 15.80 -14.96 -22.60
N GLU A 883 16.75 -15.11 -21.67
CA GLU A 883 17.80 -16.12 -21.71
C GLU A 883 17.30 -17.57 -21.71
N ILE A 884 16.05 -17.83 -21.28
CA ILE A 884 15.49 -19.19 -21.27
C ILE A 884 14.99 -19.65 -22.65
N VAL A 885 14.82 -18.74 -23.62
CA VAL A 885 14.28 -19.03 -24.96
C VAL A 885 15.26 -18.63 -26.07
N THR A 886 15.23 -19.35 -27.21
CA THR A 886 16.12 -19.22 -28.38
C THR A 886 16.66 -17.79 -28.58
N PRO A 887 17.99 -17.57 -28.54
CA PRO A 887 18.54 -16.24 -28.26
C PRO A 887 18.48 -15.24 -29.42
N ALA A 888 18.58 -15.73 -30.65
CA ALA A 888 18.42 -14.94 -31.88
C ALA A 888 17.99 -15.86 -33.02
N ASP A 889 17.09 -15.37 -33.87
CA ASP A 889 16.41 -16.19 -34.88
C ASP A 889 16.57 -15.61 -36.30
N VAL A 890 16.94 -14.32 -36.40
CA VAL A 890 17.12 -13.59 -37.68
C VAL A 890 18.39 -12.74 -37.62
N THR A 891 19.13 -12.68 -38.74
CA THR A 891 20.29 -11.78 -38.90
C THR A 891 19.93 -10.63 -39.83
N LEU A 892 20.12 -9.39 -39.38
CA LEU A 892 19.91 -8.15 -40.14
C LEU A 892 21.14 -7.26 -40.06
N ASP A 893 21.56 -6.69 -41.19
CA ASP A 893 22.70 -5.77 -41.30
C ASP A 893 24.00 -6.33 -40.66
N GLY A 894 24.18 -7.66 -40.71
CA GLY A 894 25.31 -8.38 -40.10
C GLY A 894 25.20 -8.64 -38.59
N ALA A 895 24.12 -8.19 -37.93
CA ALA A 895 23.86 -8.42 -36.50
C ALA A 895 22.69 -9.39 -36.29
N ALA A 896 22.80 -10.26 -35.29
CA ALA A 896 21.73 -11.19 -34.91
C ALA A 896 20.70 -10.51 -34.01
N TRP A 897 19.41 -10.76 -34.25
CA TRP A 897 18.29 -10.18 -33.50
C TRP A 897 17.34 -11.28 -32.99
N ARG A 898 16.84 -11.03 -31.77
CA ARG A 898 15.87 -11.88 -31.07
C ARG A 898 14.45 -11.65 -31.60
N THR A 899 13.73 -12.71 -31.86
CA THR A 899 12.30 -12.68 -32.25
C THR A 899 11.42 -13.46 -31.27
N ASN A 900 12.03 -14.30 -30.42
CA ASN A 900 11.41 -15.00 -29.30
C ASN A 900 11.73 -14.33 -27.95
N PHE A 901 10.72 -13.90 -27.21
CA PHE A 901 10.81 -13.18 -25.93
C PHE A 901 10.14 -13.97 -24.80
N ALA A 902 10.64 -13.85 -23.57
CA ALA A 902 10.12 -14.63 -22.45
C ALA A 902 9.93 -13.82 -21.15
N LEU A 903 8.83 -14.12 -20.46
CA LEU A 903 8.49 -13.66 -19.11
C LEU A 903 8.18 -14.89 -18.26
N ALA A 904 8.72 -15.00 -17.06
CA ALA A 904 8.52 -16.17 -16.22
C ALA A 904 8.50 -15.87 -14.72
N GLN A 905 7.76 -16.70 -13.99
CA GLN A 905 7.99 -17.04 -12.60
C GLN A 905 8.57 -18.46 -12.61
N PRO A 906 9.91 -18.63 -12.61
CA PRO A 906 10.53 -19.92 -12.86
C PRO A 906 10.08 -20.99 -11.86
N GLY A 907 9.52 -22.08 -12.40
CA GLY A 907 8.94 -23.16 -11.60
C GLY A 907 7.44 -23.05 -11.33
N GLU A 908 6.73 -22.03 -11.81
CA GLU A 908 5.25 -21.96 -11.71
C GLU A 908 4.58 -21.55 -13.02
N ALA A 909 4.98 -20.41 -13.62
CA ALA A 909 4.35 -19.88 -14.82
C ALA A 909 5.35 -19.28 -15.82
N TYR A 910 5.10 -19.46 -17.11
CA TYR A 910 5.91 -18.96 -18.21
C TYR A 910 5.03 -18.43 -19.33
N LEU A 911 5.48 -17.36 -19.98
CA LEU A 911 4.96 -16.86 -21.25
C LEU A 911 6.15 -16.66 -22.20
N VAL A 912 6.02 -17.21 -23.41
CA VAL A 912 6.89 -16.93 -24.56
C VAL A 912 6.05 -16.23 -25.62
N TYR A 913 6.55 -15.11 -26.15
CA TYR A 913 6.03 -14.50 -27.38
C TYR A 913 7.01 -14.73 -28.52
N SER A 914 6.51 -15.19 -29.66
CA SER A 914 7.28 -15.40 -30.88
C SER A 914 6.73 -14.50 -31.98
N LEU A 915 7.59 -13.73 -32.63
CA LEU A 915 7.20 -12.79 -33.70
C LEU A 915 6.89 -13.48 -35.05
N HIS A 916 7.43 -14.68 -35.28
CA HIS A 916 7.29 -15.41 -36.56
C HIS A 916 6.86 -16.87 -36.43
N GLY A 917 6.81 -17.41 -35.21
CA GLY A 917 6.59 -18.83 -34.98
C GLY A 917 7.84 -19.63 -35.33
N GLY A 918 7.67 -20.72 -36.08
CA GLY A 918 8.76 -21.63 -36.42
C GLY A 918 9.19 -22.51 -35.24
N ASN A 919 10.43 -22.99 -35.29
CA ASN A 919 10.99 -23.91 -34.30
C ASN A 919 11.85 -23.16 -33.27
N GLY A 920 11.77 -23.54 -32.00
CA GLY A 920 12.63 -23.01 -30.97
C GLY A 920 12.66 -23.89 -29.72
N THR A 921 13.45 -23.48 -28.73
CA THR A 921 13.60 -24.17 -27.46
C THR A 921 13.33 -23.19 -26.32
N VAL A 922 12.63 -23.64 -25.29
CA VAL A 922 12.40 -22.92 -24.03
C VAL A 922 12.87 -23.79 -22.86
N THR A 923 13.55 -23.18 -21.90
CA THR A 923 14.10 -23.87 -20.72
C THR A 923 13.15 -23.67 -19.53
N LEU A 924 12.46 -24.74 -19.13
CA LEU A 924 11.56 -24.75 -17.98
C LEU A 924 12.26 -25.38 -16.76
N ALA A 925 11.93 -24.91 -15.55
CA ALA A 925 12.43 -25.50 -14.31
C ALA A 925 11.81 -26.88 -14.04
N SER A 926 12.37 -27.66 -13.13
CA SER A 926 11.91 -29.03 -12.83
C SER A 926 10.44 -29.07 -12.38
N GLY A 927 9.60 -29.72 -13.17
CA GLY A 927 8.16 -29.86 -12.96
C GLY A 927 7.51 -30.53 -14.18
N ARG A 928 6.18 -30.53 -14.23
CA ARG A 928 5.40 -30.84 -15.43
C ARG A 928 4.48 -29.66 -15.70
N TYR A 929 4.19 -29.35 -16.97
CA TYR A 929 3.51 -28.12 -17.36
C TYR A 929 2.41 -28.39 -18.39
N ALA A 930 1.26 -27.75 -18.20
CA ALA A 930 0.26 -27.59 -19.24
C ALA A 930 0.75 -26.49 -20.19
N ALA A 931 0.71 -26.76 -21.49
CA ALA A 931 1.20 -25.86 -22.53
C ALA A 931 0.03 -25.40 -23.42
N LEU A 932 -0.16 -24.09 -23.55
CA LEU A 932 -1.21 -23.50 -24.41
C LEU A 932 -0.55 -22.63 -25.48
N ARG A 933 -0.76 -22.97 -26.76
CA ARG A 933 -0.47 -22.05 -27.87
C ARG A 933 -1.70 -21.17 -28.11
N ILE A 934 -1.52 -19.86 -28.04
CA ILE A 934 -2.57 -18.86 -28.16
C ILE A 934 -2.26 -17.99 -29.38
N ASP A 935 -3.25 -17.80 -30.24
CA ASP A 935 -3.16 -16.87 -31.36
C ASP A 935 -3.36 -15.43 -30.85
N PRO A 936 -2.37 -14.52 -30.98
CA PRO A 936 -2.48 -13.15 -30.50
C PRO A 936 -3.42 -12.29 -31.36
N ARG A 937 -3.88 -12.78 -32.52
CA ARG A 937 -4.75 -12.05 -33.46
C ARG A 937 -6.22 -12.17 -33.07
N ASP A 938 -6.67 -13.35 -32.65
CA ASP A 938 -8.07 -13.59 -32.27
C ASP A 938 -8.30 -14.15 -30.85
N GLY A 939 -7.25 -14.63 -30.19
CA GLY A 939 -7.32 -15.24 -28.86
C GLY A 939 -7.69 -16.73 -28.85
N SER A 940 -7.76 -17.37 -30.03
CA SER A 940 -7.96 -18.81 -30.12
C SER A 940 -6.84 -19.57 -29.41
N GLN A 941 -7.22 -20.59 -28.64
CA GLN A 941 -6.31 -21.35 -27.79
C GLN A 941 -6.26 -22.81 -28.27
N HIS A 942 -5.06 -23.36 -28.33
CA HIS A 942 -4.80 -24.76 -28.61
C HIS A 942 -4.03 -25.36 -27.45
N GLU A 943 -4.66 -26.33 -26.77
CA GLU A 943 -3.96 -27.16 -25.80
C GLU A 943 -2.89 -28.01 -26.52
N LEU A 944 -1.68 -28.01 -25.97
CA LEU A 944 -0.59 -28.87 -26.40
C LEU A 944 -0.38 -29.97 -25.34
N ASN A 945 0.22 -31.09 -25.75
CA ASN A 945 0.56 -32.17 -24.84
C ASN A 945 1.41 -31.66 -23.66
N PRO A 946 1.07 -32.00 -22.40
CA PRO A 946 1.83 -31.59 -21.22
C PRO A 946 3.31 -32.01 -21.27
N VAL A 947 4.19 -31.03 -21.08
CA VAL A 947 5.65 -31.17 -21.16
C VAL A 947 6.28 -31.26 -19.77
N ASP A 948 7.38 -32.00 -19.64
CA ASP A 948 8.19 -32.02 -18.43
C ASP A 948 9.30 -30.94 -18.48
N GLY A 949 9.81 -30.55 -17.31
CA GLY A 949 10.83 -29.51 -17.16
C GLY A 949 12.19 -29.88 -17.76
N GLY A 950 12.95 -28.85 -18.16
CA GLY A 950 14.17 -28.97 -18.95
C GLY A 950 14.06 -28.17 -20.26
N ALA A 951 14.84 -28.56 -21.26
CA ALA A 951 14.80 -27.96 -22.59
C ALA A 951 13.62 -28.51 -23.39
N VAL A 952 12.55 -27.73 -23.50
CA VAL A 952 11.34 -28.05 -24.26
C VAL A 952 11.43 -27.43 -25.64
N ASN A 953 11.41 -28.28 -26.69
CA ASN A 953 11.31 -27.80 -28.06
C ASN A 953 9.85 -27.52 -28.43
N PHE A 954 9.61 -26.39 -29.08
CA PHE A 954 8.32 -26.00 -29.64
C PHE A 954 8.40 -25.82 -31.15
N SER A 955 7.26 -25.98 -31.83
CA SER A 955 7.08 -25.65 -33.24
C SER A 955 5.74 -24.94 -33.40
N MET A 956 5.74 -23.79 -34.07
CA MET A 956 4.56 -22.95 -34.26
C MET A 956 4.39 -22.57 -35.74
N PRO A 957 3.15 -22.44 -36.25
CA PRO A 957 2.91 -22.02 -37.63
C PRO A 957 3.51 -20.63 -37.94
N PRO A 958 3.68 -20.24 -39.21
CA PRO A 958 4.16 -18.91 -39.57
C PRO A 958 3.30 -17.76 -39.00
N GLY A 959 3.94 -16.65 -38.65
CA GLY A 959 3.32 -15.47 -38.04
C GLY A 959 3.45 -15.48 -36.51
N ASP A 960 2.96 -14.44 -35.84
CA ASP A 960 3.20 -14.30 -34.40
C ASP A 960 2.29 -15.19 -33.53
N TRP A 961 2.83 -15.67 -32.41
CA TRP A 961 2.20 -16.59 -31.47
C TRP A 961 2.60 -16.32 -30.03
N VAL A 962 1.68 -16.61 -29.10
CA VAL A 962 1.97 -16.69 -27.67
C VAL A 962 1.95 -18.16 -27.25
N LEU A 963 2.90 -18.58 -26.42
CA LEU A 963 2.98 -19.91 -25.85
C LEU A 963 3.14 -19.78 -24.33
N THR A 964 2.15 -20.25 -23.57
CA THR A 964 2.20 -20.23 -22.11
C THR A 964 2.42 -21.62 -21.55
N PHE A 965 3.19 -21.71 -20.46
CA PHE A 965 3.35 -22.93 -19.66
C PHE A 965 2.94 -22.65 -18.23
N ARG A 966 2.10 -23.51 -17.66
CA ARG A 966 1.69 -23.45 -16.24
C ARG A 966 1.97 -24.77 -15.58
N ARG A 967 2.54 -24.74 -14.38
CA ARG A 967 2.89 -25.95 -13.64
C ARG A 967 1.64 -26.77 -13.35
N LEU A 968 1.60 -27.96 -13.94
CA LEU A 968 0.66 -28.99 -13.53
C LEU A 968 1.07 -29.51 -12.16
N ALA A 969 0.05 -29.82 -11.36
CA ALA A 969 0.23 -30.73 -10.24
C ALA A 969 0.94 -32.00 -10.70
N ALA A 970 1.91 -32.49 -9.92
CA ALA A 970 2.63 -33.70 -10.27
C ALA A 970 1.65 -34.87 -10.47
N ALA A 971 1.79 -35.60 -11.59
CA ALA A 971 0.90 -36.69 -11.99
C ALA A 971 1.15 -37.99 -11.19
N ASN A 972 1.20 -37.87 -9.85
CA ASN A 972 1.19 -38.97 -8.90
C ASN A 972 0.66 -38.44 -7.56
N SER A 973 -0.67 -38.40 -7.45
CA SER A 973 -1.47 -37.79 -6.38
C SER A 973 -1.29 -36.27 -6.20
N LYS A 974 -2.41 -35.53 -6.19
CA LYS A 974 -2.51 -34.22 -5.54
C LYS A 974 -2.50 -34.41 -4.01
N SER A 975 -1.39 -34.91 -3.49
CA SER A 975 -1.23 -35.14 -2.06
C SER A 975 -1.21 -33.81 -1.31
N ALA A 976 -2.23 -33.57 -0.50
CA ALA A 976 -2.23 -32.49 0.48
C ALA A 976 -1.60 -32.93 1.82
N ALA A 977 -1.05 -34.15 1.91
CA ALA A 977 -0.33 -34.60 3.10
C ALA A 977 0.89 -33.70 3.38
N GLY A 978 1.15 -33.41 4.66
CA GLY A 978 2.17 -32.44 5.07
C GLY A 978 1.78 -30.97 4.91
N ARG A 979 0.74 -30.62 4.14
CA ARG A 979 0.26 -29.23 4.05
C ARG A 979 -0.61 -28.87 5.27
N PRO A 980 -0.38 -27.69 5.89
CA PRO A 980 -1.18 -27.24 7.03
C PRO A 980 -2.62 -26.94 6.62
N TRP A 981 -3.54 -27.12 7.56
CA TRP A 981 -4.94 -26.73 7.42
C TRP A 981 -5.12 -25.27 7.86
N ARG A 982 -5.76 -24.45 7.02
CA ARG A 982 -6.25 -23.13 7.39
C ARG A 982 -7.70 -23.25 7.85
N SER A 983 -7.96 -23.05 9.14
CA SER A 983 -9.34 -22.94 9.62
C SER A 983 -10.03 -21.74 8.99
N LEU A 984 -11.26 -21.92 8.53
CA LEU A 984 -12.20 -20.83 8.36
C LEU A 984 -12.79 -20.52 9.76
N PRO A 985 -12.94 -19.25 10.15
CA PRO A 985 -13.46 -18.93 11.47
C PRO A 985 -14.96 -19.23 11.51
N LEU A 986 -15.41 -20.05 12.46
CA LEU A 986 -16.83 -20.38 12.64
C LEU A 986 -17.51 -19.49 13.68
N VAL A 987 -16.75 -19.10 14.71
CA VAL A 987 -17.26 -18.43 15.92
C VAL A 987 -16.37 -17.23 16.25
N ALA A 988 -16.95 -16.04 16.32
CA ALA A 988 -16.32 -14.82 16.82
C ALA A 988 -17.10 -14.28 18.02
N ALA A 989 -16.40 -14.01 19.13
CA ALA A 989 -16.97 -13.43 20.35
C ALA A 989 -18.27 -14.13 20.85
N GLY A 990 -18.32 -15.47 20.75
CA GLY A 990 -19.47 -16.28 21.16
C GLY A 990 -20.69 -16.22 20.22
N LYS A 991 -20.52 -15.72 18.99
CA LYS A 991 -21.54 -15.68 17.93
C LYS A 991 -20.99 -16.28 16.63
N VAL A 992 -21.88 -16.61 15.69
CA VAL A 992 -21.49 -16.99 14.32
C VAL A 992 -20.55 -15.93 13.75
N ASP A 993 -19.42 -16.32 13.19
CA ASP A 993 -18.45 -15.37 12.65
C ASP A 993 -19.05 -14.56 11.49
N PRO A 994 -18.89 -13.22 11.46
CA PRO A 994 -19.43 -12.37 10.39
C PRO A 994 -18.90 -12.67 8.97
N SER A 995 -17.88 -13.52 8.79
CA SER A 995 -17.52 -14.07 7.47
C SER A 995 -18.68 -14.83 6.83
N TRP A 996 -19.57 -15.41 7.64
CA TRP A 996 -20.72 -16.19 7.21
C TRP A 996 -21.99 -15.33 7.08
N ALA A 997 -22.90 -15.69 6.17
CA ALA A 997 -24.20 -15.03 6.04
C ALA A 997 -25.32 -15.99 5.63
N GLN A 998 -26.54 -15.76 6.13
CA GLN A 998 -27.69 -16.64 5.90
C GLN A 998 -28.37 -16.35 4.55
N VAL A 999 -28.70 -17.42 3.84
CA VAL A 999 -29.57 -17.52 2.66
C VAL A 999 -30.76 -18.40 3.04
N GLY A 1000 -31.99 -18.06 2.64
CA GLY A 1000 -33.18 -18.85 2.98
C GLY A 1000 -33.63 -18.70 4.43
N TRP A 1001 -34.32 -19.73 4.93
CA TRP A 1001 -34.89 -19.76 6.29
C TRP A 1001 -33.90 -20.34 7.31
N GLY A 1002 -34.32 -20.44 8.57
CA GLY A 1002 -33.46 -20.90 9.67
C GLY A 1002 -32.23 -20.00 9.90
N GLY A 1003 -31.21 -20.59 10.48
CA GLY A 1003 -29.94 -19.96 10.81
C GLY A 1003 -29.01 -20.94 11.53
N PHE A 1004 -28.07 -20.38 12.28
CA PHE A 1004 -27.14 -21.12 13.13
C PHE A 1004 -26.91 -20.34 14.43
N SER A 1005 -26.61 -21.05 15.51
CA SER A 1005 -26.20 -20.49 16.81
C SER A 1005 -24.83 -21.03 17.22
N VAL A 1006 -24.31 -20.59 18.38
CA VAL A 1006 -23.07 -21.09 18.95
C VAL A 1006 -23.38 -21.93 20.18
N ASP A 1007 -22.94 -23.17 20.16
CA ASP A 1007 -23.11 -24.15 21.23
C ASP A 1007 -21.80 -24.91 21.46
N GLY A 1008 -21.30 -24.95 22.69
CA GLY A 1008 -20.00 -25.54 23.03
C GLY A 1008 -18.77 -24.96 22.28
N GLY A 1009 -18.91 -23.82 21.59
CA GLY A 1009 -17.89 -23.27 20.67
C GLY A 1009 -17.95 -23.82 19.24
N ALA A 1010 -18.92 -24.68 18.93
CA ALA A 1010 -19.29 -25.12 17.59
C ALA A 1010 -20.49 -24.33 17.06
N LEU A 1011 -20.74 -24.38 15.75
CA LEU A 1011 -21.99 -23.89 15.14
C LEU A 1011 -23.07 -24.96 15.20
N ARG A 1012 -24.22 -24.67 15.81
CA ARG A 1012 -25.41 -25.53 15.86
C ARG A 1012 -26.44 -25.08 14.81
N THR A 1013 -27.08 -26.00 14.08
CA THR A 1013 -28.20 -25.66 13.18
C THR A 1013 -29.40 -25.12 13.96
N GLU A 1014 -29.98 -24.01 13.48
CA GLU A 1014 -31.26 -23.48 13.96
C GLU A 1014 -32.29 -23.58 12.83
N THR A 1015 -33.07 -24.66 12.85
CA THR A 1015 -34.02 -25.04 11.79
C THR A 1015 -35.34 -24.28 11.91
N ASP A 1016 -36.01 -23.98 10.80
CA ASP A 1016 -37.25 -23.18 10.76
C ASP A 1016 -38.39 -23.95 10.07
N GLU A 1017 -39.59 -23.98 10.69
CA GLU A 1017 -40.78 -24.66 10.12
C GLU A 1017 -41.14 -24.19 8.71
N ARG A 1018 -40.78 -22.95 8.37
CA ARG A 1018 -41.02 -22.31 7.07
C ARG A 1018 -40.10 -22.84 5.96
N GLY A 1019 -38.97 -23.47 6.29
CA GLY A 1019 -38.12 -24.17 5.34
C GLY A 1019 -36.62 -24.17 5.65
N MET A 1020 -35.86 -24.73 4.71
CA MET A 1020 -34.40 -24.84 4.72
C MET A 1020 -33.68 -23.51 4.44
N GLY A 1021 -32.38 -23.49 4.75
CA GLY A 1021 -31.47 -22.40 4.39
C GLY A 1021 -30.00 -22.82 4.40
N LEU A 1022 -29.14 -21.86 4.05
CA LEU A 1022 -27.69 -22.04 3.90
C LEU A 1022 -26.94 -20.89 4.59
N LEU A 1023 -25.96 -21.23 5.40
CA LEU A 1023 -24.97 -20.30 5.93
C LEU A 1023 -23.75 -20.29 5.00
N LEU A 1024 -23.61 -19.24 4.19
CA LEU A 1024 -22.63 -19.07 3.13
C LEU A 1024 -21.33 -18.44 3.66
N PHE A 1025 -20.16 -19.02 3.36
CA PHE A 1025 -18.87 -18.34 3.59
C PHE A 1025 -18.60 -17.33 2.48
N ARG A 1026 -18.39 -16.06 2.84
CA ARG A 1026 -18.29 -14.94 1.88
C ARG A 1026 -16.88 -14.47 1.48
N PRO A 1027 -15.82 -14.54 2.32
CA PRO A 1027 -14.54 -13.90 2.02
C PRO A 1027 -13.82 -14.36 0.74
N GLU A 1028 -14.05 -15.59 0.28
CA GLU A 1028 -13.31 -16.18 -0.85
C GLU A 1028 -14.11 -17.27 -1.57
N LYS A 1029 -13.60 -17.70 -2.73
CA LYS A 1029 -14.07 -18.88 -3.48
C LYS A 1029 -13.01 -19.98 -3.40
N PHE A 1030 -13.45 -21.22 -3.46
CA PHE A 1030 -12.60 -22.41 -3.32
C PHE A 1030 -12.55 -23.19 -4.63
N GLY A 1031 -11.34 -23.37 -5.15
CA GLY A 1031 -11.03 -24.24 -6.28
C GLY A 1031 -10.52 -25.60 -5.84
N ASP A 1032 -9.41 -26.03 -6.41
CA ASP A 1032 -8.77 -27.31 -6.10
C ASP A 1032 -8.17 -27.31 -4.68
N CYS A 1033 -8.89 -27.93 -3.75
CA CYS A 1033 -8.56 -27.96 -2.33
C CYS A 1033 -9.09 -29.24 -1.66
N GLN A 1034 -8.58 -29.51 -0.46
CA GLN A 1034 -9.35 -30.30 0.51
C GLN A 1034 -10.05 -29.36 1.49
N ILE A 1035 -11.29 -29.69 1.82
CA ILE A 1035 -12.09 -29.09 2.88
C ILE A 1035 -12.30 -30.17 3.94
N ARG A 1036 -11.83 -29.92 5.15
CA ARG A 1036 -12.02 -30.74 6.35
C ARG A 1036 -13.16 -30.18 7.16
N ILE A 1037 -14.11 -31.04 7.52
CA ILE A 1037 -15.29 -30.72 8.31
C ILE A 1037 -15.30 -31.63 9.54
N VAL A 1038 -15.30 -31.05 10.74
CA VAL A 1038 -15.51 -31.80 11.98
C VAL A 1038 -16.92 -31.49 12.48
N TYR A 1039 -17.78 -32.51 12.48
CA TYR A 1039 -19.22 -32.37 12.71
C TYR A 1039 -19.77 -33.47 13.62
N GLN A 1040 -20.96 -33.23 14.16
CA GLN A 1040 -21.70 -34.17 14.99
C GLN A 1040 -23.21 -34.03 14.72
N CYS A 1041 -23.95 -35.13 14.68
CA CYS A 1041 -25.40 -35.13 14.52
C CYS A 1041 -26.08 -35.57 15.83
N GLU A 1042 -27.20 -34.95 16.19
CA GLU A 1042 -27.96 -35.35 17.39
C GLU A 1042 -28.61 -36.74 17.24
N LYS A 1043 -29.05 -37.07 16.02
CA LYS A 1043 -29.75 -38.32 15.69
C LYS A 1043 -29.16 -38.89 14.37
N PRO A 1044 -29.19 -40.21 14.14
CA PRO A 1044 -28.79 -40.81 12.85
C PRO A 1044 -29.57 -40.27 11.64
N LYS A 1045 -30.73 -39.66 11.88
CA LYS A 1045 -31.61 -39.07 10.87
C LYS A 1045 -31.56 -37.54 10.78
N SER A 1046 -30.72 -36.85 11.57
CA SER A 1046 -30.61 -35.38 11.47
C SER A 1046 -30.05 -35.01 10.09
N ASN A 1047 -30.83 -34.32 9.26
CA ASN A 1047 -30.45 -33.96 7.91
C ASN A 1047 -29.77 -32.58 7.81
N ALA A 1048 -28.63 -32.53 7.12
CA ALA A 1048 -27.93 -31.32 6.70
C ALA A 1048 -27.06 -31.62 5.47
N GLY A 1049 -26.32 -30.63 4.99
CA GLY A 1049 -25.37 -30.79 3.88
C GLY A 1049 -24.28 -29.72 3.88
N ILE A 1050 -23.14 -30.06 3.28
CA ILE A 1050 -22.06 -29.12 2.95
C ILE A 1050 -22.15 -28.82 1.46
N PHE A 1051 -22.40 -27.55 1.12
CA PHE A 1051 -22.38 -27.11 -0.27
C PHE A 1051 -20.98 -26.68 -0.68
N VAL A 1052 -20.58 -27.06 -1.89
CA VAL A 1052 -19.32 -26.68 -2.53
C VAL A 1052 -19.56 -26.24 -3.97
N ARG A 1053 -18.64 -25.42 -4.51
CA ARG A 1053 -18.68 -24.93 -5.90
C ARG A 1053 -19.97 -24.18 -6.25
N LEU A 1054 -20.48 -23.41 -5.28
CA LEU A 1054 -21.59 -22.49 -5.50
C LEU A 1054 -21.14 -21.34 -6.39
N ASP A 1055 -21.85 -21.09 -7.49
CA ASP A 1055 -21.56 -19.95 -8.36
C ASP A 1055 -21.95 -18.59 -7.74
N ASP A 1056 -21.51 -17.50 -8.39
CA ASP A 1056 -21.58 -16.14 -7.87
C ASP A 1056 -23.00 -15.62 -7.59
N GLY A 1057 -24.03 -16.20 -8.22
CA GLY A 1057 -25.41 -15.80 -7.97
C GLY A 1057 -25.88 -16.06 -6.52
N ILE A 1058 -25.21 -16.95 -5.77
CA ILE A 1058 -25.51 -17.19 -4.35
C ILE A 1058 -25.28 -15.93 -3.49
N VAL A 1059 -24.37 -15.04 -3.89
CA VAL A 1059 -24.08 -13.79 -3.14
C VAL A 1059 -25.27 -12.83 -3.22
N ALA A 1060 -25.98 -12.80 -4.35
CA ALA A 1060 -27.22 -12.04 -4.51
C ALA A 1060 -28.41 -12.64 -3.73
N LYS A 1061 -28.26 -13.85 -3.18
CA LYS A 1061 -29.29 -14.58 -2.41
C LYS A 1061 -29.16 -14.38 -0.89
N ILE A 1062 -28.14 -13.66 -0.42
CA ILE A 1062 -27.96 -13.35 1.01
C ILE A 1062 -29.19 -12.60 1.54
N GLY A 1063 -29.85 -13.17 2.55
CA GLY A 1063 -31.11 -12.67 3.11
C GLY A 1063 -32.37 -12.96 2.28
N GLU A 1064 -32.27 -13.51 1.07
CA GLU A 1064 -33.44 -13.89 0.26
C GLU A 1064 -34.14 -15.10 0.91
N LYS A 1065 -35.46 -15.02 1.03
CA LYS A 1065 -36.31 -16.06 1.62
C LYS A 1065 -37.37 -16.52 0.63
N SER A 1066 -37.50 -17.85 0.50
CA SER A 1066 -38.58 -18.48 -0.24
C SER A 1066 -39.94 -18.26 0.44
N ALA A 1067 -41.05 -18.52 -0.27
CA ALA A 1067 -42.36 -18.52 0.37
C ALA A 1067 -42.41 -19.59 1.49
N PRO A 1068 -42.94 -19.26 2.69
CA PRO A 1068 -42.93 -20.17 3.82
C PRO A 1068 -43.79 -21.42 3.55
N ALA A 1069 -43.32 -22.56 4.02
CA ALA A 1069 -44.06 -23.83 4.00
C ALA A 1069 -45.45 -23.68 4.65
N LYS A 1070 -46.45 -24.36 4.09
CA LYS A 1070 -47.67 -24.71 4.83
C LYS A 1070 -47.53 -26.15 5.33
N ARG A 1071 -47.62 -26.33 6.64
CA ARG A 1071 -47.67 -27.64 7.31
C ARG A 1071 -49.02 -27.80 8.03
N ASP A 1072 -49.47 -29.02 8.23
CA ASP A 1072 -50.65 -29.34 9.04
C ASP A 1072 -50.31 -29.37 10.55
N ALA A 1073 -51.31 -29.65 11.39
CA ALA A 1073 -51.16 -29.74 12.85
C ALA A 1073 -50.28 -30.92 13.31
N GLN A 1074 -49.81 -31.76 12.38
CA GLN A 1074 -48.89 -32.87 12.59
C GLN A 1074 -47.50 -32.58 11.98
N GLY A 1075 -47.24 -31.35 11.53
CA GLY A 1075 -45.96 -30.90 10.97
C GLY A 1075 -45.68 -31.35 9.54
N LYS A 1076 -46.61 -32.07 8.90
CA LYS A 1076 -46.47 -32.59 7.53
C LYS A 1076 -46.86 -31.51 6.54
N MET A 1077 -46.10 -31.38 5.44
CA MET A 1077 -46.42 -30.38 4.40
C MET A 1077 -47.78 -30.68 3.74
N THR A 1078 -48.63 -29.65 3.65
CA THR A 1078 -49.92 -29.74 2.95
C THR A 1078 -49.71 -29.68 1.42
N PRO A 1079 -50.71 -30.04 0.59
CA PRO A 1079 -50.58 -29.94 -0.87
C PRO A 1079 -50.17 -28.54 -1.36
N ASP A 1080 -50.73 -27.48 -0.77
CA ASP A 1080 -50.28 -26.08 -0.95
C ASP A 1080 -48.79 -25.88 -0.62
N GLY A 1081 -48.33 -26.46 0.49
CA GLY A 1081 -46.93 -26.36 0.93
C GLY A 1081 -45.97 -27.03 -0.06
N ILE A 1082 -46.33 -28.22 -0.52
CA ILE A 1082 -45.59 -28.97 -1.55
C ILE A 1082 -45.53 -28.17 -2.86
N GLN A 1083 -46.65 -27.62 -3.32
CA GLN A 1083 -46.69 -26.80 -4.54
C GLN A 1083 -45.84 -25.54 -4.41
N LYS A 1084 -45.88 -24.84 -3.27
CA LYS A 1084 -45.03 -23.67 -3.00
C LYS A 1084 -43.54 -24.01 -2.96
N PHE A 1085 -43.17 -25.16 -2.40
CA PHE A 1085 -41.77 -25.62 -2.40
C PHE A 1085 -41.30 -26.00 -3.80
N LYS A 1086 -42.15 -26.66 -4.60
CA LYS A 1086 -41.88 -26.91 -6.01
C LYS A 1086 -41.64 -25.61 -6.78
N GLU A 1087 -42.50 -24.60 -6.59
CA GLU A 1087 -42.31 -23.29 -7.21
C GLU A 1087 -41.06 -22.56 -6.73
N ALA A 1088 -40.70 -22.68 -5.45
CA ALA A 1088 -39.45 -22.11 -4.93
C ALA A 1088 -38.21 -22.83 -5.48
N SER A 1089 -38.30 -24.15 -5.72
CA SER A 1089 -37.26 -24.95 -6.37
C SER A 1089 -37.07 -24.55 -7.84
N GLU A 1090 -38.11 -24.65 -8.68
CA GLU A 1090 -38.00 -24.33 -10.11
C GLU A 1090 -37.81 -22.81 -10.41
N LYS A 1091 -37.91 -21.94 -9.39
CA LYS A 1091 -37.56 -20.51 -9.46
C LYS A 1091 -36.24 -20.17 -8.72
N HIS A 1092 -35.56 -21.17 -8.16
CA HIS A 1092 -34.25 -21.07 -7.50
C HIS A 1092 -34.24 -19.99 -6.37
N LEU A 1093 -35.22 -20.06 -5.46
CA LEU A 1093 -35.46 -19.06 -4.42
C LEU A 1093 -34.89 -19.47 -3.04
N GLY A 1094 -34.13 -18.56 -2.42
CA GLY A 1094 -33.52 -18.73 -1.11
C GLY A 1094 -32.70 -20.03 -1.02
N GLY A 1095 -33.05 -20.89 -0.05
CA GLY A 1095 -32.38 -22.17 0.18
C GLY A 1095 -32.45 -23.17 -0.99
N TRP A 1096 -33.27 -22.95 -2.02
CA TRP A 1096 -33.29 -23.77 -3.24
C TRP A 1096 -32.24 -23.38 -4.27
N TYR A 1097 -31.72 -22.15 -4.23
CA TYR A 1097 -30.64 -21.73 -5.13
C TYR A 1097 -29.40 -22.65 -5.04
N PRO A 1098 -28.83 -22.93 -3.85
CA PRO A 1098 -27.64 -23.79 -3.75
C PRO A 1098 -27.85 -25.23 -4.23
N VAL A 1099 -29.07 -25.78 -4.11
CA VAL A 1099 -29.43 -27.13 -4.61
C VAL A 1099 -29.21 -27.24 -6.13
N HIS A 1100 -29.47 -26.17 -6.88
CA HIS A 1100 -29.32 -26.15 -8.33
C HIS A 1100 -27.98 -25.57 -8.81
N HIS A 1101 -27.34 -24.70 -8.01
CA HIS A 1101 -26.14 -23.95 -8.38
C HIS A 1101 -24.83 -24.38 -7.68
N GLY A 1102 -24.85 -25.45 -6.88
CA GLY A 1102 -23.66 -26.07 -6.32
C GLY A 1102 -23.80 -27.58 -6.19
N TYR A 1103 -22.85 -28.22 -5.51
CA TYR A 1103 -22.92 -29.64 -5.14
C TYR A 1103 -23.11 -29.77 -3.63
N GLU A 1104 -24.13 -30.50 -3.22
CA GLU A 1104 -24.39 -30.85 -1.82
C GLU A 1104 -23.70 -32.18 -1.49
N VAL A 1105 -22.82 -32.16 -0.48
CA VAL A 1105 -22.32 -33.36 0.19
C VAL A 1105 -23.19 -33.61 1.41
N GLN A 1106 -23.98 -34.68 1.39
CA GLN A 1106 -25.03 -34.90 2.40
C GLN A 1106 -24.46 -35.25 3.78
N ILE A 1107 -25.24 -34.95 4.81
CA ILE A 1107 -25.09 -35.41 6.19
C ILE A 1107 -26.47 -35.94 6.65
N MET A 1108 -26.63 -37.27 6.60
CA MET A 1108 -27.76 -38.05 7.15
C MET A 1108 -27.38 -39.53 7.10
N ASP A 1109 -27.21 -40.21 8.23
CA ASP A 1109 -26.71 -41.60 8.23
C ASP A 1109 -27.82 -42.62 7.87
N ALA A 1110 -29.06 -42.37 8.30
CA ALA A 1110 -30.17 -43.34 8.25
C ALA A 1110 -31.04 -43.27 6.97
N THR A 1111 -30.43 -43.38 5.78
CA THR A 1111 -31.14 -43.28 4.48
C THR A 1111 -30.45 -44.05 3.34
N ASP A 1112 -30.96 -43.99 2.11
CA ASP A 1112 -30.44 -44.73 0.95
C ASP A 1112 -29.08 -44.23 0.42
N ALA A 1113 -28.46 -44.97 -0.48
CA ALA A 1113 -27.09 -44.71 -0.95
C ALA A 1113 -26.90 -43.40 -1.74
N LEU A 1114 -27.95 -42.80 -2.31
CA LEU A 1114 -27.86 -41.50 -3.04
C LEU A 1114 -28.05 -40.27 -2.14
N HIS A 1115 -28.50 -40.47 -0.90
CA HIS A 1115 -28.91 -39.38 0.01
C HIS A 1115 -28.32 -39.52 1.41
N ARG A 1116 -27.40 -40.48 1.64
CA ARG A 1116 -26.73 -40.68 2.94
C ARG A 1116 -25.46 -39.87 3.05
N THR A 1117 -24.97 -39.72 4.29
CA THR A 1117 -23.71 -39.04 4.63
C THR A 1117 -22.58 -39.34 3.64
N GLY A 1118 -22.03 -38.29 3.03
CA GLY A 1118 -20.95 -38.35 2.05
C GLY A 1118 -21.38 -38.67 0.61
N ALA A 1119 -22.67 -38.86 0.32
CA ALA A 1119 -23.18 -38.87 -1.05
C ALA A 1119 -23.11 -37.46 -1.65
N ILE A 1120 -22.97 -37.37 -2.98
CA ILE A 1120 -23.25 -36.12 -3.69
C ILE A 1120 -24.73 -36.18 -4.04
N TYR A 1121 -25.54 -35.31 -3.43
CA TYR A 1121 -27.00 -35.45 -3.36
C TYR A 1121 -27.66 -35.78 -4.70
N SER A 1122 -28.27 -36.96 -4.77
CA SER A 1122 -28.92 -37.54 -5.97
C SER A 1122 -28.03 -37.76 -7.22
N LEU A 1123 -26.74 -37.40 -7.17
CA LEU A 1123 -25.78 -37.49 -8.28
C LEU A 1123 -24.79 -38.65 -8.14
N ALA A 1124 -24.26 -38.90 -6.93
CA ALA A 1124 -23.28 -39.96 -6.69
C ALA A 1124 -23.54 -40.71 -5.39
N ARG A 1125 -23.48 -42.04 -5.47
CA ARG A 1125 -23.72 -42.95 -4.33
C ARG A 1125 -22.57 -42.93 -3.33
N ALA A 1126 -22.90 -43.07 -2.05
CA ALA A 1126 -21.95 -43.29 -0.97
C ALA A 1126 -22.04 -44.70 -0.37
N ALA A 1127 -20.88 -45.25 -0.02
CA ALA A 1127 -20.78 -46.40 0.88
C ALA A 1127 -21.25 -46.03 2.31
N PRO A 1128 -21.63 -47.01 3.16
CA PRO A 1128 -21.95 -46.73 4.56
C PRO A 1128 -20.78 -46.08 5.32
N VAL A 1129 -21.08 -45.09 6.16
CA VAL A 1129 -20.14 -44.53 7.16
C VAL A 1129 -19.58 -45.62 8.10
N PRO A 1130 -18.40 -45.42 8.70
CA PRO A 1130 -17.95 -46.28 9.80
C PRO A 1130 -18.88 -46.17 11.03
N GLU A 1131 -19.09 -47.28 11.74
CA GLU A 1131 -19.83 -47.30 13.00
C GLU A 1131 -19.08 -46.52 14.09
N ARG A 1132 -19.81 -45.67 14.83
CA ARG A 1132 -19.35 -44.89 15.99
C ARG A 1132 -20.53 -44.60 16.92
N PRO A 1133 -20.30 -44.32 18.21
CA PRO A 1133 -21.30 -43.70 19.08
C PRO A 1133 -21.80 -42.35 18.52
N GLN A 1134 -23.10 -42.08 18.60
CA GLN A 1134 -23.72 -40.83 18.13
C GLN A 1134 -23.20 -39.57 18.85
N SER A 1135 -22.60 -39.75 20.04
CA SER A 1135 -22.00 -38.69 20.86
C SER A 1135 -20.61 -38.26 20.40
N GLU A 1136 -20.03 -38.86 19.35
CA GLU A 1136 -18.70 -38.53 18.85
C GLU A 1136 -18.69 -37.55 17.67
N TRP A 1137 -17.61 -36.77 17.58
CA TRP A 1137 -17.32 -35.92 16.43
C TRP A 1137 -16.72 -36.75 15.29
N ARG A 1138 -17.36 -36.72 14.12
CA ARG A 1138 -16.83 -37.30 12.87
C ARG A 1138 -15.97 -36.28 12.13
N THR A 1139 -14.99 -36.77 11.36
CA THR A 1139 -14.20 -35.95 10.43
C THR A 1139 -14.54 -36.33 8.99
N MET A 1140 -15.16 -35.42 8.25
CA MET A 1140 -15.31 -35.52 6.79
C MET A 1140 -14.20 -34.75 6.09
N ILE A 1141 -13.70 -35.27 4.96
CA ILE A 1141 -12.82 -34.56 4.03
C ILE A 1141 -13.45 -34.60 2.64
N ILE A 1142 -13.80 -33.42 2.13
CA ILE A 1142 -14.21 -33.22 0.73
C ILE A 1142 -12.97 -32.80 -0.05
N THR A 1143 -12.62 -33.52 -1.11
CA THR A 1143 -11.54 -33.18 -2.03
C THR A 1143 -12.14 -32.70 -3.34
N LEU A 1144 -11.79 -31.47 -3.74
CA LEU A 1144 -12.14 -30.85 -5.01
C LEU A 1144 -10.90 -30.87 -5.92
N ASP A 1145 -11.00 -31.49 -7.09
CA ASP A 1145 -9.85 -31.73 -7.98
C ASP A 1145 -10.28 -31.69 -9.46
N GLY A 1146 -10.08 -30.55 -10.13
CA GLY A 1146 -10.55 -30.35 -11.52
C GLY A 1146 -12.07 -30.40 -11.59
N GLU A 1147 -12.64 -31.38 -12.29
CA GLU A 1147 -14.09 -31.65 -12.27
C GLU A 1147 -14.50 -32.68 -11.19
N ARG A 1148 -13.53 -33.30 -10.51
CA ARG A 1148 -13.77 -34.39 -9.56
C ARG A 1148 -14.09 -33.88 -8.15
N ILE A 1149 -15.04 -34.54 -7.51
CA ILE A 1149 -15.37 -34.39 -6.08
C ILE A 1149 -15.23 -35.78 -5.44
N ALA A 1150 -14.48 -35.89 -4.35
CA ALA A 1150 -14.35 -37.12 -3.57
C ALA A 1150 -14.59 -36.86 -2.10
N VAL A 1151 -15.28 -37.77 -1.41
CA VAL A 1151 -15.64 -37.61 0.00
C VAL A 1151 -15.13 -38.78 0.84
N GLU A 1152 -14.41 -38.45 1.91
CA GLU A 1152 -13.93 -39.37 2.92
C GLU A 1152 -14.58 -39.01 4.27
N VAL A 1153 -14.93 -40.01 5.08
CA VAL A 1153 -15.43 -39.82 6.46
C VAL A 1153 -14.69 -40.78 7.38
N ASP A 1154 -14.12 -40.24 8.45
CA ASP A 1154 -13.30 -40.95 9.45
C ASP A 1154 -12.17 -41.79 8.81
N GLY A 1155 -11.58 -41.29 7.72
CA GLY A 1155 -10.50 -41.95 6.97
C GLY A 1155 -10.96 -42.97 5.92
N LYS A 1156 -12.26 -43.23 5.80
CA LYS A 1156 -12.84 -44.12 4.78
C LYS A 1156 -13.43 -43.31 3.63
N ARG A 1157 -12.95 -43.51 2.40
CA ARG A 1157 -13.58 -42.94 1.20
C ARG A 1157 -14.98 -43.54 0.99
N LEU A 1158 -15.99 -42.69 0.95
CA LEU A 1158 -17.38 -43.09 0.79
C LEU A 1158 -17.88 -42.91 -0.64
N SER A 1159 -17.46 -41.85 -1.32
CA SER A 1159 -17.90 -41.52 -2.68
C SER A 1159 -16.79 -40.94 -3.56
N SER A 1160 -17.05 -40.95 -4.86
CA SER A 1160 -16.36 -40.13 -5.84
C SER A 1160 -17.33 -39.80 -6.96
N PHE A 1161 -17.28 -38.57 -7.45
CA PHE A 1161 -18.12 -38.03 -8.51
C PHE A 1161 -17.24 -37.24 -9.49
N ASP A 1162 -17.63 -37.19 -10.75
CA ASP A 1162 -16.89 -36.47 -11.80
C ASP A 1162 -17.86 -35.56 -12.56
N ALA A 1163 -17.79 -34.26 -12.30
CA ALA A 1163 -18.73 -33.27 -12.85
C ALA A 1163 -18.60 -33.08 -14.37
N GLY A 1164 -17.48 -33.52 -14.96
CA GLY A 1164 -17.24 -33.49 -16.40
C GLY A 1164 -17.78 -34.72 -17.14
N ALA A 1165 -18.24 -35.75 -16.42
CA ALA A 1165 -18.77 -36.97 -17.03
C ALA A 1165 -20.24 -36.80 -17.48
N ALA A 1166 -20.58 -37.44 -18.61
CA ALA A 1166 -21.89 -37.27 -19.26
C ALA A 1166 -23.00 -38.17 -18.69
N ASP A 1167 -22.68 -39.08 -17.76
CA ASP A 1167 -23.53 -40.18 -17.29
C ASP A 1167 -24.28 -39.89 -15.97
N ASN A 1168 -24.61 -38.61 -15.73
CA ASN A 1168 -25.37 -38.17 -14.55
C ASN A 1168 -26.73 -38.92 -14.43
N PRO A 1169 -27.11 -39.43 -13.24
CA PRO A 1169 -28.41 -40.06 -13.03
C PRO A 1169 -29.57 -39.10 -13.36
N PRO A 1170 -30.65 -39.52 -14.04
CA PRO A 1170 -31.75 -38.63 -14.44
C PRO A 1170 -32.46 -38.01 -13.23
N ARG A 1171 -32.87 -36.73 -13.35
CA ARG A 1171 -33.64 -35.98 -12.33
C ARG A 1171 -35.05 -36.59 -12.21
N LYS A 1172 -35.39 -37.17 -11.05
CA LYS A 1172 -36.71 -37.86 -10.88
C LYS A 1172 -37.79 -36.99 -10.27
N THR A 1173 -37.42 -35.96 -9.52
CA THR A 1173 -38.34 -35.07 -8.80
C THR A 1173 -37.76 -33.66 -8.71
N TRP A 1174 -38.63 -32.69 -8.46
CA TRP A 1174 -38.29 -31.26 -8.38
C TRP A 1174 -37.35 -30.91 -7.21
N THR A 1175 -37.30 -31.75 -6.16
CA THR A 1175 -36.36 -31.60 -5.04
C THR A 1175 -34.93 -32.00 -5.39
N GLU A 1176 -34.69 -32.67 -6.53
CA GLU A 1176 -33.35 -33.04 -6.97
C GLU A 1176 -32.69 -31.91 -7.79
N PRO A 1177 -31.34 -31.82 -7.79
CA PRO A 1177 -30.59 -30.82 -8.55
C PRO A 1177 -30.87 -30.87 -10.06
N ILE A 1178 -30.95 -29.71 -10.72
CA ILE A 1178 -30.96 -29.61 -12.18
C ILE A 1178 -29.61 -30.13 -12.75
N ARG A 1179 -29.66 -30.95 -13.80
CA ARG A 1179 -28.51 -31.71 -14.35
C ARG A 1179 -27.82 -30.97 -15.49
N GLU A 1180 -28.60 -30.18 -16.21
CA GLU A 1180 -28.25 -29.38 -17.37
C GLU A 1180 -27.41 -28.15 -17.01
N LEU A 1181 -27.43 -27.73 -15.73
CA LEU A 1181 -26.62 -26.64 -15.20
C LEU A 1181 -25.18 -27.11 -14.93
N LYS A 1182 -24.25 -26.73 -15.81
CA LYS A 1182 -22.82 -26.85 -15.49
C LYS A 1182 -22.47 -25.89 -14.34
N ARG A 1183 -21.99 -26.46 -13.24
CA ARG A 1183 -21.46 -25.74 -12.07
C ARG A 1183 -19.96 -25.43 -12.29
N PRO A 1184 -19.41 -24.38 -11.67
CA PRO A 1184 -18.01 -24.02 -11.84
C PRO A 1184 -17.06 -24.98 -11.12
N THR A 1185 -15.80 -25.06 -11.55
CA THR A 1185 -14.75 -25.79 -10.80
C THR A 1185 -14.29 -25.05 -9.53
N HIS A 1186 -14.59 -23.75 -9.45
CA HIS A 1186 -14.25 -22.84 -8.35
C HIS A 1186 -15.52 -22.12 -7.87
N GLY A 1187 -15.81 -22.08 -6.57
CA GLY A 1187 -17.00 -21.40 -6.06
C GLY A 1187 -17.07 -21.32 -4.53
N TYR A 1188 -18.13 -20.71 -4.00
CA TYR A 1188 -18.32 -20.57 -2.56
C TYR A 1188 -18.71 -21.91 -1.90
N ILE A 1189 -18.63 -21.94 -0.57
CA ILE A 1189 -19.09 -23.05 0.27
C ILE A 1189 -20.15 -22.58 1.27
N GLY A 1190 -20.99 -23.50 1.74
CA GLY A 1190 -21.95 -23.18 2.80
C GLY A 1190 -22.42 -24.38 3.61
N LEU A 1191 -22.90 -24.11 4.82
CA LEU A 1191 -23.46 -25.10 5.75
C LEU A 1191 -24.99 -25.02 5.69
N GLN A 1192 -25.68 -26.14 5.45
CA GLN A 1192 -27.14 -26.16 5.32
C GLN A 1192 -27.83 -26.38 6.69
N ASN A 1193 -29.00 -25.76 6.89
CA ASN A 1193 -30.01 -26.24 7.83
C ASN A 1193 -31.25 -26.71 7.04
N HIS A 1194 -31.81 -27.88 7.36
CA HIS A 1194 -32.81 -28.56 6.54
C HIS A 1194 -34.23 -28.55 7.13
N ASP A 1195 -34.63 -29.62 7.84
CA ASP A 1195 -35.98 -29.77 8.39
C ASP A 1195 -36.08 -29.45 9.89
N PRO A 1196 -37.28 -29.08 10.40
CA PRO A 1196 -37.48 -28.71 11.80
C PRO A 1196 -37.08 -29.82 12.78
N GLY A 1197 -36.12 -29.51 13.66
CA GLY A 1197 -35.63 -30.44 14.69
C GLY A 1197 -34.44 -31.30 14.28
N ASP A 1198 -33.85 -31.06 13.10
CA ASP A 1198 -32.60 -31.69 12.67
C ASP A 1198 -31.38 -30.90 13.15
N VAL A 1199 -30.92 -31.29 14.35
CA VAL A 1199 -29.77 -30.68 15.01
C VAL A 1199 -28.48 -31.36 14.55
N VAL A 1200 -27.58 -30.54 14.00
CA VAL A 1200 -26.20 -30.87 13.59
C VAL A 1200 -25.28 -29.76 14.10
N TRP A 1201 -24.12 -30.13 14.61
CA TRP A 1201 -23.07 -29.21 15.06
C TRP A 1201 -21.84 -29.29 14.16
N PHE A 1202 -21.18 -28.15 13.93
CA PHE A 1202 -19.94 -28.00 13.15
C PHE A 1202 -18.86 -27.31 14.01
N LYS A 1203 -17.79 -28.03 14.34
CA LYS A 1203 -16.70 -27.58 15.24
C LYS A 1203 -15.49 -27.07 14.49
N GLU A 1204 -15.25 -27.58 13.28
CA GLU A 1204 -14.13 -27.18 12.43
C GLU A 1204 -14.61 -27.16 10.98
N ILE A 1205 -14.35 -26.08 10.25
CA ILE A 1205 -14.27 -26.09 8.79
C ILE A 1205 -12.87 -25.55 8.46
N SER A 1206 -12.03 -26.38 7.86
CA SER A 1206 -10.66 -26.01 7.48
C SER A 1206 -10.40 -26.35 6.03
N VAL A 1207 -9.56 -25.57 5.37
CA VAL A 1207 -9.17 -25.78 3.96
C VAL A 1207 -7.65 -25.93 3.81
N ARG A 1208 -7.23 -26.65 2.77
CA ARG A 1208 -5.84 -26.60 2.29
C ARG A 1208 -5.79 -26.79 0.77
N PRO A 1209 -4.97 -26.03 0.03
CA PRO A 1209 -4.87 -26.16 -1.42
C PRO A 1209 -4.28 -27.52 -1.79
N LEU A 1210 -4.77 -28.10 -2.89
CA LEU A 1210 -4.09 -29.22 -3.54
C LEU A 1210 -2.80 -28.73 -4.22
N GLY A 1211 -1.95 -29.66 -4.66
CA GLY A 1211 -0.81 -29.29 -5.50
C GLY A 1211 -1.31 -28.57 -6.77
N GLY A 1212 -0.78 -27.39 -7.08
CA GLY A 1212 -1.11 -26.64 -8.30
C GLY A 1212 -2.22 -25.58 -8.19
N SER A 1213 -2.76 -25.29 -7.00
CA SER A 1213 -3.62 -24.11 -6.77
C SER A 1213 -2.89 -23.03 -5.95
N GLN A 1214 -2.92 -21.80 -6.48
CA GLN A 1214 -2.76 -20.54 -5.73
C GLN A 1214 -4.16 -20.08 -5.28
#